data_AF-A0A2S7QTF5-F1
#
_entry.id   AF-A0A2S7QTF5-F1
#
_cell.length_a   1.000
_cell.length_b   1.000
_cell.length_c   1.000
_cell.angle_alpha   90.00
_cell.angle_beta   90.00
_cell.angle_gamma   90.00
#
_symmetry.space_group_name_H-M   'P 1'
#
loop_
_entity.id
_entity.type
_entity.pdbx_description
1 polymer ?
#
loop_
_entity_poly.entity_id
_entity_poly.type
_entity_poly.pdbx_seq_one_letter_code
_entity_poly.pdbx_strand_id
1 'polypeptide(L)'
;MGQRHQLFVIAKIGNRYRGLAAVHHQYLYGYSAIKICLNLIKIFQCPANRWALKHELQSATRVDEAYWSKEDAYVTDVDDIPFPFITTCLSVGSSLRPDEASHAVTHVLSFNMPYDGGANNNGITVLDITDLENVRYCFVDFHGMESEGDVDLMTPLSATTYLRAYETVQGKVEDYERLPLIDGRALYSAWPDSKWRVKVVDDKGNYEWRAVKNMDPEELNIQGFGPALDKLQLEPSTRATLRSSTLIKTIQAAFESPESDLPGILESASLLGDFYATVKKMAYDDPAIVIKSASARRILSTALKNDTSIDLTPFSELSSMQIMDILKERSTIPDGLDILNLSGNRNLTEETLKEIISTFPGLKTLRLLGTPQIPLANKVQLLQGTTIQLFDSEQFALPFIIKKDDHALFDRMEKWVPRDKPLYGYIKPIIQQVLIMSCGFATRDEDGTINIKESLKNGITGQAWSCIPLEEVNLTPPLLISGVVQYLHYLLYLLARRAYHDLGTSNPVAINLSKQLAMPSFLDGSENSTQIHPICEYLYKTPRDSFSLSTRGGWWKHRSKILPGEWTLVLLGTGNNALNCSYAFVTAEESVQQQPSSDSNPRLPTLIIETFEGFLDRHSLSAEDKRSVLRVWATATELAINKGVVSLMDRPQLESMLRALMYPEVDPESESETYMKMLRRRARSNQETASVGTPVAR
;
A
#
# COMPACT_ATOMS: atom_id res chain seq x y z
N MET A 1 4.54 -11.85 -26.97
CA MET A 1 3.83 -10.96 -26.01
C MET A 1 3.57 -11.80 -24.77
N GLY A 2 3.77 -11.27 -23.56
CA GLY A 2 3.64 -12.06 -22.33
C GLY A 2 2.19 -12.38 -21.98
N GLN A 3 1.96 -13.44 -21.20
CA GLN A 3 0.66 -13.80 -20.62
C GLN A 3 0.14 -12.69 -19.71
N ARG A 4 -1.17 -12.42 -19.79
CA ARG A 4 -1.84 -11.28 -19.16
C ARG A 4 -3.07 -11.73 -18.40
N HIS A 5 -3.29 -11.10 -17.25
CA HIS A 5 -4.40 -11.40 -16.34
C HIS A 5 -4.88 -10.10 -15.69
N GLN A 6 -6.18 -9.94 -15.50
CA GLN A 6 -6.74 -8.81 -14.75
C GLN A 6 -7.30 -9.25 -13.42
N LEU A 7 -7.21 -8.38 -12.43
CA LEU A 7 -7.80 -8.56 -11.12
C LEU A 7 -8.78 -7.44 -10.86
N PHE A 8 -9.97 -7.80 -10.40
CA PHE A 8 -11.07 -6.90 -10.11
C PHE A 8 -11.47 -7.00 -8.64
N VAL A 9 -11.84 -5.87 -8.07
CA VAL A 9 -12.54 -5.79 -6.79
C VAL A 9 -13.93 -5.27 -7.04
N ILE A 10 -14.94 -6.01 -6.57
CA ILE A 10 -16.35 -5.64 -6.63
C ILE A 10 -16.95 -5.57 -5.23
N ALA A 11 -18.05 -4.85 -5.09
CA ALA A 11 -18.93 -4.96 -3.93
C ALA A 11 -20.37 -4.64 -4.30
N LYS A 12 -21.32 -5.11 -3.48
CA LYS A 12 -22.73 -4.75 -3.58
C LYS A 12 -22.94 -3.35 -3.01
N ILE A 13 -23.19 -2.39 -3.88
CA ILE A 13 -23.46 -0.99 -3.54
C ILE A 13 -24.94 -0.72 -3.82
N GLY A 14 -25.73 -0.52 -2.75
CA GLY A 14 -27.19 -0.52 -2.85
C GLY A 14 -27.71 -1.86 -3.36
N ASN A 15 -28.43 -1.84 -4.49
CA ASN A 15 -29.08 -3.03 -5.05
C ASN A 15 -28.27 -3.76 -6.13
N ARG A 16 -27.03 -3.33 -6.43
CA ARG A 16 -26.26 -3.87 -7.54
C ARG A 16 -24.78 -4.01 -7.18
N TYR A 17 -24.10 -5.01 -7.75
CA TYR A 17 -22.64 -5.11 -7.65
C TYR A 17 -21.97 -4.06 -8.56
N ARG A 18 -20.90 -3.44 -8.06
CA ARG A 18 -20.12 -2.42 -8.78
C ARG A 18 -18.64 -2.78 -8.73
N GLY A 19 -17.92 -2.48 -9.81
CA GLY A 19 -16.45 -2.49 -9.82
C GLY A 19 -15.92 -1.32 -9.02
N LEU A 20 -14.96 -1.59 -8.12
CA LEU A 20 -14.35 -0.60 -7.23
C LEU A 20 -12.86 -0.39 -7.53
N ALA A 21 -12.18 -1.39 -8.05
CA ALA A 21 -10.81 -1.25 -8.52
C ALA A 21 -10.50 -2.36 -9.53
N ALA A 22 -9.59 -2.07 -10.46
CA ALA A 22 -9.07 -3.03 -11.40
C ALA A 22 -7.56 -2.83 -11.58
N VAL A 23 -6.83 -3.93 -11.73
CA VAL A 23 -5.42 -3.91 -12.10
C VAL A 23 -5.13 -4.94 -13.18
N HIS A 24 -4.25 -4.57 -14.11
CA HIS A 24 -3.61 -5.47 -15.03
C HIS A 24 -2.35 -6.03 -14.40
N HIS A 25 -2.17 -7.35 -14.47
CA HIS A 25 -0.96 -8.01 -14.01
C HIS A 25 -0.31 -8.79 -15.15
N GLN A 26 0.97 -8.51 -15.39
CA GLN A 26 1.77 -9.21 -16.40
C GLN A 26 2.36 -10.52 -15.81
N TYR A 27 2.25 -11.64 -16.52
CA TYR A 27 2.72 -12.96 -16.08
C TYR A 27 2.07 -13.47 -14.78
N LEU A 28 0.73 -13.36 -14.71
CA LEU A 28 -0.07 -13.99 -13.65
C LEU A 28 -0.93 -15.08 -14.26
N TYR A 29 -0.73 -16.31 -13.83
CA TYR A 29 -1.48 -17.48 -14.31
C TYR A 29 -1.23 -18.68 -13.38
N GLY A 30 -2.08 -19.70 -13.49
CA GLY A 30 -1.97 -20.95 -12.74
C GLY A 30 -1.81 -20.71 -11.24
N TYR A 31 -0.83 -21.38 -10.62
CA TYR A 31 -0.63 -21.31 -9.17
C TYR A 31 -0.28 -19.91 -8.63
N SER A 32 0.35 -19.05 -9.45
CA SER A 32 0.69 -17.68 -9.03
C SER A 32 -0.55 -16.78 -8.90
N ALA A 33 -1.55 -16.95 -9.78
CA ALA A 33 -2.85 -16.26 -9.70
C ALA A 33 -3.59 -16.60 -8.41
N ILE A 34 -3.52 -17.88 -8.05
CA ILE A 34 -4.11 -18.45 -6.84
C ILE A 34 -3.46 -17.88 -5.57
N LYS A 35 -2.13 -17.83 -5.49
CA LYS A 35 -1.41 -17.20 -4.37
C LYS A 35 -1.72 -15.72 -4.18
N ILE A 36 -1.74 -14.96 -5.27
CA ILE A 36 -2.09 -13.54 -5.22
C ILE A 36 -3.52 -13.34 -4.75
N CYS A 37 -4.45 -14.18 -5.19
CA CYS A 37 -5.82 -14.15 -4.69
C CYS A 37 -5.88 -14.31 -3.16
N LEU A 38 -5.16 -15.28 -2.58
CA LEU A 38 -5.11 -15.40 -1.10
C LEU A 38 -4.50 -14.18 -0.43
N ASN A 39 -3.42 -13.64 -0.99
CA ASN A 39 -2.79 -12.46 -0.41
C ASN A 39 -3.77 -11.29 -0.36
N LEU A 40 -4.52 -11.08 -1.44
CA LEU A 40 -5.56 -10.06 -1.51
C LEU A 40 -6.69 -10.31 -0.52
N ILE A 41 -7.18 -11.56 -0.39
CA ILE A 41 -8.19 -11.93 0.60
C ILE A 41 -7.71 -11.59 2.03
N LYS A 42 -6.46 -11.95 2.36
CA LYS A 42 -5.84 -11.61 3.66
C LYS A 42 -5.77 -10.10 3.90
N ILE A 43 -5.43 -9.32 2.88
CA ILE A 43 -5.36 -7.86 2.95
C ILE A 43 -6.75 -7.27 3.17
N PHE A 44 -7.76 -7.70 2.41
CA PHE A 44 -9.12 -7.17 2.51
C PHE A 44 -9.86 -7.62 3.77
N GLN A 45 -9.55 -8.79 4.33
CA GLN A 45 -10.12 -9.26 5.60
C GLN A 45 -9.40 -8.73 6.85
N CYS A 46 -8.21 -8.14 6.68
CA CYS A 46 -7.38 -7.65 7.78
C CYS A 46 -8.12 -6.63 8.65
N PRO A 47 -8.27 -6.86 9.97
CA PRO A 47 -8.92 -5.92 10.89
C PRO A 47 -8.35 -4.50 10.81
N ALA A 48 -7.04 -4.36 10.65
CA ALA A 48 -6.36 -3.07 10.56
C ALA A 48 -6.75 -2.24 9.32
N ASN A 49 -7.28 -2.88 8.27
CA ASN A 49 -7.72 -2.22 7.03
C ASN A 49 -9.24 -1.92 7.02
N ARG A 50 -10.03 -2.55 7.91
CA ARG A 50 -11.50 -2.49 7.87
C ARG A 50 -12.07 -1.08 7.95
N TRP A 51 -11.46 -0.19 8.73
CA TRP A 51 -11.95 1.17 8.87
C TRP A 51 -11.90 1.94 7.53
N ALA A 52 -10.82 1.78 6.76
CA ALA A 52 -10.65 2.44 5.46
C ALA A 52 -11.55 1.80 4.40
N LEU A 53 -11.63 0.46 4.38
CA LEU A 53 -12.52 -0.27 3.48
C LEU A 53 -13.99 0.08 3.72
N LYS A 54 -14.43 0.12 4.99
CA LYS A 54 -15.79 0.55 5.35
C LYS A 54 -16.05 1.98 4.89
N HIS A 55 -15.09 2.89 5.09
CA HIS A 55 -15.23 4.27 4.67
C HIS A 55 -15.42 4.39 3.14
N GLU A 56 -14.63 3.68 2.34
CA GLU A 56 -14.76 3.72 0.87
C GLU A 56 -16.04 3.02 0.38
N LEU A 57 -16.43 1.89 0.99
CA LEU A 57 -17.69 1.21 0.69
C LEU A 57 -18.91 2.09 1.01
N GLN A 58 -18.89 2.79 2.16
CA GLN A 58 -19.92 3.76 2.51
C GLN A 58 -19.92 4.94 1.53
N SER A 59 -18.75 5.45 1.16
CA SER A 59 -18.62 6.54 0.19
C SER A 59 -19.18 6.15 -1.17
N ALA A 60 -18.96 4.92 -1.62
CA ALA A 60 -19.52 4.37 -2.86
C ALA A 60 -21.06 4.44 -2.90
N THR A 61 -21.75 4.31 -1.76
CA THR A 61 -23.23 4.43 -1.72
C THR A 61 -23.75 5.83 -2.04
N ARG A 62 -22.89 6.85 -1.97
CA ARG A 62 -23.21 8.25 -2.23
C ARG A 62 -22.85 8.70 -3.65
N VAL A 63 -22.31 7.79 -4.47
CA VAL A 63 -21.86 8.07 -5.83
C VAL A 63 -23.03 7.88 -6.81
N ASP A 64 -23.30 8.89 -7.62
CA ASP A 64 -24.39 8.89 -8.60
C ASP A 64 -24.17 7.89 -9.74
N GLU A 65 -25.26 7.32 -10.30
CA GLU A 65 -25.22 6.35 -11.42
C GLU A 65 -24.45 6.84 -12.65
N ALA A 66 -24.49 8.14 -12.93
CA ALA A 66 -23.74 8.73 -14.04
C ALA A 66 -22.22 8.59 -13.85
N TYR A 67 -21.72 8.66 -12.62
CA TYR A 67 -20.30 8.51 -12.31
C TYR A 67 -19.81 7.08 -12.58
N TRP A 68 -20.61 6.07 -12.24
CA TRP A 68 -20.30 4.67 -12.54
C TRP A 68 -20.22 4.37 -14.04
N SER A 69 -20.84 5.21 -14.87
CA SER A 69 -20.89 5.05 -16.32
C SER A 69 -19.92 5.99 -17.06
N LYS A 70 -19.07 6.74 -16.35
CA LYS A 70 -18.09 7.65 -16.96
C LYS A 70 -17.16 6.83 -17.86
N GLU A 71 -17.10 7.15 -19.15
CA GLU A 71 -16.17 6.47 -20.06
C GLU A 71 -14.72 6.63 -19.59
N ASP A 72 -13.86 5.68 -19.98
CA ASP A 72 -12.44 5.62 -19.63
C ASP A 72 -11.72 6.95 -19.94
N ALA A 73 -11.75 7.86 -18.98
CA ALA A 73 -10.92 9.04 -18.97
C ALA A 73 -9.57 8.64 -18.38
N TYR A 74 -8.49 9.14 -18.96
CA TYR A 74 -7.17 9.03 -18.37
C TYR A 74 -7.22 9.52 -16.91
N VAL A 75 -6.60 8.77 -16.00
CA VAL A 75 -6.51 9.13 -14.58
C VAL A 75 -5.55 10.31 -14.44
N THR A 76 -6.09 11.52 -14.53
CA THR A 76 -5.31 12.77 -14.57
C THR A 76 -5.32 13.52 -13.25
N ASP A 77 -6.29 13.23 -12.39
CA ASP A 77 -6.45 13.87 -11.09
C ASP A 77 -6.73 12.82 -9.99
N VAL A 78 -6.61 13.23 -8.73
CA VAL A 78 -6.99 12.44 -7.54
C VAL A 78 -8.44 12.00 -7.65
N ASP A 79 -9.33 12.89 -8.10
CA ASP A 79 -10.78 12.64 -8.20
C ASP A 79 -11.15 11.56 -9.24
N ASP A 80 -10.23 11.22 -10.14
CA ASP A 80 -10.39 10.10 -11.07
C ASP A 80 -10.14 8.73 -10.41
N ILE A 81 -9.67 8.71 -9.15
CA ILE A 81 -9.44 7.50 -8.35
C ILE A 81 -10.44 7.52 -7.18
N PRO A 82 -11.69 7.05 -7.37
CA PRO A 82 -12.74 7.15 -6.35
C PRO A 82 -12.49 6.33 -5.08
N PHE A 83 -11.75 5.22 -5.22
CA PHE A 83 -11.50 4.25 -4.15
C PHE A 83 -9.99 4.01 -4.00
N PRO A 84 -9.23 5.05 -3.61
CA PRO A 84 -7.78 5.00 -3.66
C PRO A 84 -7.20 3.96 -2.68
N PHE A 85 -7.79 3.75 -1.50
CA PHE A 85 -7.33 2.74 -0.55
C PHE A 85 -7.58 1.32 -1.06
N ILE A 86 -8.77 1.01 -1.59
CA ILE A 86 -9.06 -0.28 -2.23
C ILE A 86 -8.11 -0.52 -3.42
N THR A 87 -7.85 0.51 -4.21
CA THR A 87 -6.90 0.46 -5.33
C THR A 87 -5.47 0.18 -4.85
N THR A 88 -5.03 0.82 -3.76
CA THR A 88 -3.74 0.53 -3.12
C THR A 88 -3.66 -0.90 -2.62
N CYS A 89 -4.69 -1.39 -1.92
CA CYS A 89 -4.76 -2.79 -1.46
C CYS A 89 -4.59 -3.77 -2.64
N LEU A 90 -5.31 -3.52 -3.73
CA LEU A 90 -5.24 -4.35 -4.93
C LEU A 90 -3.87 -4.28 -5.60
N SER A 91 -3.30 -3.08 -5.76
CA SER A 91 -1.99 -2.89 -6.42
C SER A 91 -0.83 -3.47 -5.61
N VAL A 92 -0.78 -3.21 -4.30
CA VAL A 92 0.26 -3.76 -3.41
C VAL A 92 0.11 -5.27 -3.30
N GLY A 93 -1.10 -5.76 -3.01
CA GLY A 93 -1.37 -7.18 -2.80
C GLY A 93 -1.17 -8.05 -4.03
N SER A 94 -1.38 -7.50 -5.23
CA SER A 94 -1.13 -8.20 -6.49
C SER A 94 0.31 -8.14 -6.98
N SER A 95 1.14 -7.23 -6.45
CA SER A 95 2.53 -7.08 -6.90
C SER A 95 3.59 -7.61 -5.94
N LEU A 96 3.28 -7.68 -4.65
CA LEU A 96 4.15 -8.28 -3.65
C LEU A 96 3.93 -9.80 -3.63
N ARG A 97 4.91 -10.55 -4.13
CA ARG A 97 4.97 -12.02 -4.05
C ARG A 97 6.08 -12.40 -3.07
N PRO A 98 5.76 -12.69 -1.81
CA PRO A 98 6.77 -12.89 -0.76
C PRO A 98 7.69 -14.09 -1.02
N ASP A 99 7.16 -15.09 -1.72
CA ASP A 99 7.83 -16.36 -2.00
C ASP A 99 8.43 -16.42 -3.41
N GLU A 100 8.25 -15.39 -4.21
CA GLU A 100 8.82 -15.29 -5.55
C GLU A 100 9.88 -14.20 -5.62
N ALA A 101 10.94 -14.49 -6.37
CA ALA A 101 12.03 -13.56 -6.61
C ALA A 101 11.63 -12.38 -7.52
N SER A 102 10.36 -12.23 -7.89
CA SER A 102 9.92 -11.17 -8.81
C SER A 102 8.75 -10.39 -8.23
N HIS A 103 8.89 -9.07 -8.21
CA HIS A 103 7.76 -8.18 -8.15
C HIS A 103 7.07 -8.16 -9.49
N ALA A 104 5.76 -8.32 -9.44
CA ALA A 104 4.99 -8.17 -10.64
C ALA A 104 4.81 -6.70 -11.00
N VAL A 105 4.91 -6.44 -12.31
CA VAL A 105 4.46 -5.19 -12.88
C VAL A 105 2.94 -5.24 -12.93
N THR A 106 2.34 -4.36 -12.13
CA THR A 106 0.90 -4.14 -12.07
C THR A 106 0.58 -2.76 -12.62
N HIS A 107 -0.45 -2.66 -13.45
CA HIS A 107 -0.95 -1.38 -13.95
C HIS A 107 -2.36 -1.18 -13.41
N VAL A 108 -2.62 -0.06 -12.77
CA VAL A 108 -3.98 0.30 -12.37
C VAL A 108 -4.78 0.58 -13.63
N LEU A 109 -6.00 0.05 -13.67
CA LEU A 109 -6.96 0.25 -14.74
C LEU A 109 -8.14 1.06 -14.21
N SER A 110 -9.02 1.52 -15.12
CA SER A 110 -10.23 2.22 -14.71
C SER A 110 -11.09 1.33 -13.81
N PHE A 111 -11.60 1.88 -12.70
CA PHE A 111 -12.36 1.13 -11.69
C PHE A 111 -13.68 0.56 -12.25
N ASN A 112 -14.25 1.22 -13.26
CA ASN A 112 -15.51 0.85 -13.90
C ASN A 112 -15.33 0.16 -15.25
N MET A 113 -14.11 -0.26 -15.59
CA MET A 113 -13.85 -0.95 -16.84
C MET A 113 -14.68 -2.25 -16.96
N PRO A 114 -15.06 -2.66 -18.18
CA PRO A 114 -15.71 -3.95 -18.38
C PRO A 114 -14.73 -5.11 -18.14
N TYR A 115 -15.26 -6.27 -17.75
CA TYR A 115 -14.46 -7.46 -17.43
C TYR A 115 -13.59 -7.96 -18.59
N ASP A 116 -14.01 -7.69 -19.83
CA ASP A 116 -13.33 -8.02 -21.10
C ASP A 116 -12.67 -6.80 -21.75
N GLY A 117 -12.60 -5.66 -21.06
CA GLY A 117 -12.09 -4.40 -21.58
C GLY A 117 -10.58 -4.35 -21.82
N GLY A 118 -9.82 -5.40 -21.50
CA GLY A 118 -8.40 -5.45 -21.78
C GLY A 118 -7.90 -6.82 -22.23
N ALA A 119 -6.61 -6.89 -22.54
CA ALA A 119 -5.99 -8.12 -23.01
C ALA A 119 -5.74 -9.09 -21.85
N ASN A 120 -6.55 -10.16 -21.75
CA ASN A 120 -6.59 -11.07 -20.60
C ASN A 120 -6.45 -12.54 -20.99
N ASN A 121 -5.39 -12.90 -21.72
CA ASN A 121 -5.24 -14.23 -22.31
C ASN A 121 -5.30 -15.41 -21.30
N ASN A 122 -5.25 -15.16 -19.98
CA ASN A 122 -5.35 -16.18 -18.93
C ASN A 122 -6.54 -15.99 -17.98
N GLY A 123 -7.57 -15.29 -18.45
CA GLY A 123 -8.78 -15.01 -17.69
C GLY A 123 -8.62 -13.85 -16.70
N ILE A 124 -9.52 -13.80 -15.72
CA ILE A 124 -9.55 -12.76 -14.68
C ILE A 124 -9.74 -13.36 -13.29
N THR A 125 -9.30 -12.61 -12.27
CA THR A 125 -9.62 -12.86 -10.86
C THR A 125 -10.58 -11.79 -10.37
N VAL A 126 -11.64 -12.17 -9.68
CA VAL A 126 -12.60 -11.23 -9.09
C VAL A 126 -12.67 -11.47 -7.59
N LEU A 127 -12.58 -10.40 -6.80
CA LEU A 127 -12.78 -10.40 -5.36
C LEU A 127 -14.03 -9.60 -5.01
N ASP A 128 -14.85 -10.13 -4.12
CA ASP A 128 -16.03 -9.44 -3.59
C ASP A 128 -15.80 -9.08 -2.12
N ILE A 129 -15.78 -7.78 -1.85
CA ILE A 129 -15.52 -7.20 -0.53
C ILE A 129 -16.79 -6.63 0.13
N THR A 130 -17.98 -7.03 -0.34
CA THR A 130 -19.26 -6.64 0.28
C THR A 130 -19.30 -6.96 1.79
N ASP A 131 -18.77 -8.12 2.17
CA ASP A 131 -18.58 -8.54 3.55
C ASP A 131 -17.09 -8.65 3.86
N LEU A 132 -16.57 -7.71 4.65
CA LEU A 132 -15.14 -7.66 5.01
C LEU A 132 -14.71 -8.79 5.94
N GLU A 133 -15.65 -9.49 6.60
CA GLU A 133 -15.33 -10.69 7.37
C GLU A 133 -15.28 -11.93 6.48
N ASN A 134 -16.03 -11.93 5.37
CA ASN A 134 -16.20 -13.09 4.47
C ASN A 134 -15.97 -12.69 3.01
N VAL A 135 -14.75 -12.20 2.70
CA VAL A 135 -14.36 -11.84 1.34
C VAL A 135 -14.47 -13.06 0.44
N ARG A 136 -15.16 -12.90 -0.69
CA ARG A 136 -15.41 -13.98 -1.66
C ARG A 136 -14.53 -13.78 -2.89
N TYR A 137 -14.34 -14.85 -3.66
CA TYR A 137 -13.56 -14.78 -4.88
C TYR A 137 -14.09 -15.69 -5.98
N CYS A 138 -13.63 -15.46 -7.21
CA CYS A 138 -13.65 -16.46 -8.28
C CYS A 138 -12.58 -16.16 -9.33
N PHE A 139 -12.24 -17.17 -10.12
CA PHE A 139 -11.56 -16.99 -11.41
C PHE A 139 -12.58 -17.09 -12.54
N VAL A 140 -12.30 -16.49 -13.69
CA VAL A 140 -13.18 -16.59 -14.87
C VAL A 140 -12.34 -16.72 -16.13
N ASP A 141 -12.64 -17.74 -16.92
CA ASP A 141 -12.31 -17.79 -18.34
C ASP A 141 -13.50 -17.27 -19.16
N PHE A 142 -13.28 -16.29 -20.03
CA PHE A 142 -14.33 -15.71 -20.86
C PHE A 142 -14.05 -15.80 -22.37
N HIS A 143 -12.87 -16.28 -22.78
CA HIS A 143 -12.51 -16.37 -24.21
C HIS A 143 -11.55 -17.51 -24.57
N GLY A 144 -11.31 -18.45 -23.65
CA GLY A 144 -10.32 -19.51 -23.79
C GLY A 144 -8.98 -19.06 -23.22
N MET A 145 -8.63 -19.56 -22.04
CA MET A 145 -7.31 -19.33 -21.45
C MET A 145 -6.21 -19.99 -22.28
N GLU A 146 -5.04 -19.36 -22.32
CA GLU A 146 -3.79 -19.97 -22.82
C GLU A 146 -3.25 -21.01 -21.83
N SER A 147 -4.04 -22.07 -21.57
CA SER A 147 -3.74 -23.18 -20.66
C SER A 147 -3.80 -24.53 -21.39
N GLU A 148 -3.32 -25.61 -20.77
CA GLU A 148 -3.31 -26.94 -21.41
C GLU A 148 -4.69 -27.62 -21.40
N GLY A 149 -5.51 -27.34 -20.40
CA GLY A 149 -6.86 -27.87 -20.24
C GLY A 149 -7.94 -26.82 -20.44
N ASP A 150 -9.11 -27.28 -20.88
CA ASP A 150 -10.32 -26.45 -21.02
C ASP A 150 -11.08 -26.32 -19.69
N VAL A 151 -11.70 -25.16 -19.49
CA VAL A 151 -12.64 -24.89 -18.40
C VAL A 151 -13.92 -24.27 -18.94
N ASP A 152 -14.98 -24.31 -18.15
CA ASP A 152 -16.26 -23.72 -18.53
C ASP A 152 -16.18 -22.20 -18.70
N LEU A 153 -16.39 -21.71 -19.93
CA LEU A 153 -16.42 -20.27 -20.23
C LEU A 153 -17.55 -19.53 -19.50
N MET A 154 -17.33 -18.27 -19.14
CA MET A 154 -18.34 -17.40 -18.51
C MET A 154 -18.96 -18.01 -17.25
N THR A 155 -18.19 -18.86 -16.54
CA THR A 155 -18.56 -19.42 -15.25
C THR A 155 -17.57 -18.98 -14.17
N PRO A 156 -18.02 -18.68 -12.94
CA PRO A 156 -17.12 -18.54 -11.82
C PRO A 156 -16.45 -19.88 -11.51
N LEU A 157 -15.12 -19.87 -11.50
CA LEU A 157 -14.27 -21.02 -11.23
C LEU A 157 -13.71 -20.95 -9.81
N SER A 158 -13.71 -22.08 -9.11
CA SER A 158 -12.95 -22.26 -7.88
C SER A 158 -11.44 -22.27 -8.18
N ALA A 159 -10.60 -22.10 -7.16
CA ALA A 159 -9.15 -22.24 -7.31
C ALA A 159 -8.76 -23.62 -7.86
N THR A 160 -9.40 -24.70 -7.37
CA THR A 160 -9.17 -26.07 -7.84
C THR A 160 -9.56 -26.23 -9.31
N THR A 161 -10.71 -25.70 -9.72
CA THR A 161 -11.16 -25.78 -11.12
C THR A 161 -10.25 -24.98 -12.05
N TYR A 162 -9.87 -23.76 -11.66
CA TYR A 162 -8.95 -22.93 -12.41
C TYR A 162 -7.57 -23.59 -12.56
N LEU A 163 -7.03 -24.16 -11.47
CA LEU A 163 -5.71 -24.81 -11.53
C LEU A 163 -5.69 -26.06 -12.40
N ARG A 164 -6.81 -26.80 -12.51
CA ARG A 164 -6.89 -27.98 -13.38
C ARG A 164 -6.69 -27.65 -14.86
N ALA A 165 -6.91 -26.40 -15.25
CA ALA A 165 -6.59 -25.94 -16.60
C ALA A 165 -5.07 -25.97 -16.87
N TYR A 166 -4.25 -25.88 -15.81
CA TYR A 166 -2.80 -25.87 -15.89
C TYR A 166 -2.25 -27.23 -15.44
N GLU A 167 -1.60 -28.00 -16.32
CA GLU A 167 -1.25 -29.43 -16.16
C GLU A 167 -0.39 -29.77 -14.91
N THR A 168 0.09 -28.78 -14.17
CA THR A 168 0.95 -28.95 -12.98
C THR A 168 0.25 -28.53 -11.69
N VAL A 169 -0.46 -29.48 -11.05
CA VAL A 169 -0.93 -29.30 -9.66
C VAL A 169 0.25 -29.49 -8.69
N GLN A 170 1.14 -28.49 -8.62
CA GLN A 170 2.10 -28.36 -7.53
C GLN A 170 1.65 -27.25 -6.59
N GLY A 171 0.84 -27.61 -5.59
CA GLY A 171 0.36 -26.66 -4.58
C GLY A 171 -0.66 -27.29 -3.65
N LYS A 172 -0.65 -26.91 -2.37
CA LYS A 172 -1.71 -27.27 -1.43
C LYS A 172 -2.92 -26.37 -1.70
N VAL A 173 -3.95 -26.91 -2.36
CA VAL A 173 -5.19 -26.18 -2.69
C VAL A 173 -6.23 -26.29 -1.55
N GLU A 174 -5.92 -27.05 -0.50
CA GLU A 174 -6.81 -27.34 0.64
C GLU A 174 -7.28 -26.06 1.38
N ASP A 175 -6.43 -25.04 1.44
CA ASP A 175 -6.75 -23.76 2.09
C ASP A 175 -7.84 -22.98 1.33
N TYR A 176 -8.09 -23.30 0.05
CA TYR A 176 -8.98 -22.55 -0.84
C TYR A 176 -10.41 -23.06 -0.85
N GLU A 177 -10.62 -24.36 -0.65
CA GLU A 177 -11.95 -24.97 -0.79
C GLU A 177 -12.93 -24.52 0.30
N ARG A 178 -12.41 -23.91 1.37
CA ARG A 178 -13.20 -23.34 2.46
C ARG A 178 -13.64 -21.90 2.21
N LEU A 179 -13.04 -21.24 1.23
CA LEU A 179 -13.31 -19.83 0.96
C LEU A 179 -14.60 -19.69 0.14
N PRO A 180 -15.44 -18.69 0.45
CA PRO A 180 -16.71 -18.50 -0.25
C PRO A 180 -16.48 -18.07 -1.70
N LEU A 181 -17.22 -18.69 -2.62
CA LEU A 181 -17.15 -18.37 -4.05
C LEU A 181 -18.16 -17.29 -4.44
N ILE A 182 -17.77 -16.46 -5.40
CA ILE A 182 -18.67 -15.56 -6.13
C ILE A 182 -19.49 -16.41 -7.11
N ASP A 183 -20.79 -16.15 -7.22
CA ASP A 183 -21.66 -16.83 -8.17
C ASP A 183 -21.85 -16.02 -9.47
N GLY A 184 -22.42 -16.66 -10.49
CA GLY A 184 -22.66 -16.00 -11.79
C GLY A 184 -23.64 -14.82 -11.69
N ARG A 185 -24.49 -14.77 -10.65
CA ARG A 185 -25.47 -13.70 -10.44
C ARG A 185 -24.78 -12.42 -9.99
N ALA A 186 -23.81 -12.52 -9.08
CA ALA A 186 -22.98 -11.39 -8.67
C ALA A 186 -22.17 -10.82 -9.86
N LEU A 187 -21.59 -11.69 -10.70
CA LEU A 187 -20.88 -11.27 -11.92
C LEU A 187 -21.81 -10.61 -12.94
N TYR A 188 -23.01 -11.16 -13.17
CA TYR A 188 -24.03 -10.55 -14.02
C TYR A 188 -24.52 -9.20 -13.47
N SER A 189 -24.63 -9.07 -12.15
CA SER A 189 -24.97 -7.81 -11.49
C SER A 189 -23.88 -6.76 -11.69
N ALA A 190 -22.59 -7.13 -11.56
CA ALA A 190 -21.48 -6.23 -11.82
C ALA A 190 -21.42 -5.82 -13.30
N TRP A 191 -21.40 -6.82 -14.18
CA TRP A 191 -21.30 -6.69 -15.63
C TRP A 191 -22.47 -7.42 -16.31
N PRO A 192 -23.53 -6.71 -16.73
CA PRO A 192 -24.70 -7.32 -17.36
C PRO A 192 -24.40 -7.91 -18.74
N ASP A 193 -23.80 -9.10 -18.78
CA ASP A 193 -23.60 -9.90 -19.98
C ASP A 193 -24.50 -11.13 -19.95
N SER A 194 -25.24 -11.30 -21.04
CA SER A 194 -26.18 -12.40 -21.26
C SER A 194 -25.52 -13.79 -21.23
N LYS A 195 -24.19 -13.87 -21.33
CA LYS A 195 -23.42 -15.11 -21.36
C LYS A 195 -23.02 -15.64 -19.97
N TRP A 196 -23.16 -14.85 -18.90
CA TRP A 196 -22.85 -15.33 -17.55
C TRP A 196 -23.69 -16.55 -17.20
N ARG A 197 -23.05 -17.55 -16.60
CA ARG A 197 -23.67 -18.82 -16.21
C ARG A 197 -23.57 -19.05 -14.71
N VAL A 198 -24.58 -19.70 -14.14
CA VAL A 198 -24.61 -20.10 -12.73
C VAL A 198 -24.93 -21.59 -12.61
N LYS A 199 -24.30 -22.23 -11.63
CA LYS A 199 -24.50 -23.64 -11.33
C LYS A 199 -25.78 -23.79 -10.52
N VAL A 200 -26.78 -24.45 -11.09
CA VAL A 200 -28.00 -24.82 -10.36
C VAL A 200 -27.90 -26.29 -10.01
N VAL A 201 -28.11 -26.61 -8.74
CA VAL A 201 -28.11 -27.98 -8.23
C VAL A 201 -29.56 -28.35 -7.92
N ASP A 202 -30.04 -29.45 -8.49
CA ASP A 202 -31.39 -29.96 -8.22
C ASP A 202 -31.45 -30.68 -6.87
N ASP A 203 -32.66 -31.04 -6.42
CA ASP A 203 -32.90 -31.77 -5.16
C ASP A 203 -32.20 -33.15 -5.11
N LYS A 204 -31.74 -33.65 -6.25
CA LYS A 204 -31.06 -34.95 -6.39
C LYS A 204 -29.53 -34.79 -6.43
N GLY A 205 -29.01 -33.56 -6.31
CA GLY A 205 -27.58 -33.27 -6.37
C GLY A 205 -27.00 -33.24 -7.79
N ASN A 206 -27.82 -33.39 -8.84
CA ASN A 206 -27.36 -33.13 -10.20
C ASN A 206 -27.20 -31.63 -10.39
N TYR A 207 -26.25 -31.22 -11.22
CA TYR A 207 -26.07 -29.82 -11.52
C TYR A 207 -26.13 -29.55 -13.01
N GLU A 208 -26.63 -28.36 -13.34
CA GLU A 208 -26.60 -27.81 -14.69
C GLU A 208 -26.12 -26.36 -14.66
N TRP A 209 -25.45 -25.93 -15.72
CA TRP A 209 -25.10 -24.54 -15.93
C TRP A 209 -26.22 -23.84 -16.69
N ARG A 210 -26.88 -22.86 -16.07
CA ARG A 210 -27.89 -22.02 -16.73
C ARG A 210 -27.35 -20.62 -16.97
N ALA A 211 -27.69 -20.03 -18.11
CA ALA A 211 -27.43 -18.61 -18.36
C ALA A 211 -28.28 -17.75 -17.39
N VAL A 212 -27.65 -16.78 -16.73
CA VAL A 212 -28.30 -15.93 -15.72
C VAL A 212 -29.48 -15.15 -16.30
N LYS A 213 -29.40 -14.74 -17.57
CA LYS A 213 -30.49 -14.03 -18.27
C LYS A 213 -31.78 -14.85 -18.43
N ASN A 214 -31.68 -16.17 -18.38
CA ASN A 214 -32.80 -17.09 -18.57
C ASN A 214 -33.43 -17.48 -17.22
N MET A 215 -32.92 -16.95 -16.10
CA MET A 215 -33.48 -17.19 -14.78
C MET A 215 -34.63 -16.23 -14.51
N ASP A 216 -35.64 -16.71 -13.80
CA ASP A 216 -36.75 -15.87 -13.37
C ASP A 216 -36.24 -14.81 -12.36
N PRO A 217 -36.84 -13.60 -12.33
CA PRO A 217 -36.46 -12.56 -11.37
C PRO A 217 -36.48 -13.04 -9.91
N GLU A 218 -37.37 -13.96 -9.54
CA GLU A 218 -37.40 -14.57 -8.20
C GLU A 218 -36.19 -15.48 -7.93
N GLU A 219 -35.72 -16.24 -8.93
CA GLU A 219 -34.50 -17.06 -8.84
C GLU A 219 -33.23 -16.19 -8.79
N LEU A 220 -33.25 -15.03 -9.45
CA LEU A 220 -32.18 -14.02 -9.36
C LEU A 220 -32.17 -13.32 -8.00
N ASN A 221 -33.34 -13.22 -7.36
CA ASN A 221 -33.54 -12.52 -6.11
C ASN A 221 -33.45 -13.45 -4.88
N ILE A 222 -32.92 -14.68 -5.00
CA ILE A 222 -32.75 -15.59 -3.87
C ILE A 222 -31.95 -14.86 -2.78
N GLN A 223 -32.67 -14.52 -1.72
CA GLN A 223 -32.34 -13.63 -0.60
C GLN A 223 -31.19 -14.15 0.31
N GLY A 224 -30.41 -15.14 -0.15
CA GLY A 224 -29.26 -15.68 0.58
C GLY A 224 -28.04 -14.75 0.61
N PHE A 225 -27.99 -13.75 -0.28
CA PHE A 225 -26.92 -12.74 -0.35
C PHE A 225 -27.42 -11.36 0.09
N GLY A 226 -28.16 -11.34 1.21
CA GLY A 226 -28.54 -10.11 1.89
C GLY A 226 -27.30 -9.25 2.19
N PRO A 227 -27.41 -7.90 2.17
CA PRO A 227 -26.27 -7.03 2.42
C PRO A 227 -25.71 -7.38 3.80
N ALA A 228 -24.40 -7.65 3.89
CA ALA A 228 -23.72 -7.63 5.19
C ALA A 228 -23.91 -6.27 5.88
N LEU A 229 -24.22 -5.21 5.12
CA LEU A 229 -24.65 -3.91 5.62
C LEU A 229 -26.01 -3.92 6.34
N ASP A 230 -27.00 -4.70 5.90
CA ASP A 230 -28.29 -4.80 6.60
C ASP A 230 -28.18 -5.74 7.82
N LYS A 231 -27.30 -6.74 7.78
CA LYS A 231 -27.00 -7.60 8.93
C LYS A 231 -26.17 -6.93 10.04
N LEU A 232 -25.69 -5.70 9.82
CA LEU A 232 -25.19 -4.86 10.93
C LEU A 232 -26.33 -4.30 11.79
N GLN A 233 -27.58 -4.36 11.32
CA GLN A 233 -28.73 -4.22 12.19
C GLN A 233 -28.94 -5.54 12.91
N LEU A 234 -28.44 -5.61 14.16
CA LEU A 234 -28.71 -6.70 15.09
C LEU A 234 -30.19 -7.07 15.03
N GLU A 235 -30.50 -8.29 14.59
CA GLU A 235 -31.77 -8.95 14.93
C GLU A 235 -31.90 -8.97 16.47
N PRO A 236 -32.88 -8.25 17.07
CA PRO A 236 -33.07 -8.23 18.51
C PRO A 236 -33.77 -9.52 18.94
N SER A 237 -33.06 -10.64 18.86
CA SER A 237 -33.56 -11.96 19.27
C SER A 237 -33.45 -12.21 20.78
N THR A 238 -32.98 -11.24 21.56
CA THR A 238 -33.12 -11.23 23.02
C THR A 238 -34.26 -10.32 23.41
N ARG A 239 -35.33 -10.87 24.01
CA ARG A 239 -36.38 -10.07 24.68
C ARG A 239 -35.69 -9.03 25.56
N ALA A 240 -35.86 -7.75 25.21
CA ALA A 240 -35.30 -6.65 26.00
C ALA A 240 -35.76 -6.79 27.45
N THR A 241 -34.81 -6.86 28.37
CA THR A 241 -35.11 -6.86 29.80
C THR A 241 -35.69 -5.51 30.20
N LEU A 242 -36.51 -5.46 31.27
CA LEU A 242 -37.01 -4.18 31.80
C LEU A 242 -35.85 -3.22 32.11
N ARG A 243 -34.72 -3.73 32.60
CA ARG A 243 -33.50 -2.95 32.82
C ARG A 243 -32.98 -2.31 31.53
N SER A 244 -32.75 -3.10 30.48
CA SER A 244 -32.23 -2.58 29.20
C SER A 244 -33.19 -1.56 28.58
N SER A 245 -34.51 -1.79 28.65
CA SER A 245 -35.49 -0.83 28.16
C SER A 245 -35.53 0.45 28.98
N THR A 246 -35.38 0.35 30.30
CA THR A 246 -35.32 1.54 31.19
C THR A 246 -34.05 2.34 30.97
N LEU A 247 -32.92 1.65 30.77
CA LEU A 247 -31.63 2.28 30.44
C LEU A 247 -31.70 3.07 29.14
N ILE A 248 -32.22 2.47 28.07
CA ILE A 248 -32.40 3.13 26.77
C ILE A 248 -33.27 4.39 26.92
N LYS A 249 -34.41 4.29 27.63
CA LYS A 249 -35.29 5.44 27.88
C LYS A 249 -34.61 6.54 28.71
N THR A 250 -33.80 6.14 29.69
CA THR A 250 -33.04 7.08 30.53
C THR A 250 -32.00 7.83 29.69
N ILE A 251 -31.29 7.13 28.81
CA ILE A 251 -30.33 7.74 27.88
C ILE A 251 -31.02 8.68 26.90
N GLN A 252 -32.18 8.28 26.34
CA GLN A 252 -32.98 9.15 25.46
C GLN A 252 -33.41 10.43 26.17
N ALA A 253 -33.95 10.31 27.38
CA ALA A 253 -34.31 11.47 28.19
C ALA A 253 -33.09 12.36 28.50
N ALA A 254 -31.93 11.76 28.78
CA ALA A 254 -30.68 12.49 29.01
C ALA A 254 -30.20 13.24 27.75
N PHE A 255 -30.34 12.65 26.56
CA PHE A 255 -30.02 13.30 25.29
C PHE A 255 -30.92 14.51 25.00
N GLU A 256 -32.16 14.49 25.47
CA GLU A 256 -33.13 15.56 25.29
C GLU A 256 -33.10 16.61 26.42
N SER A 257 -32.43 16.32 27.53
CA SER A 257 -32.36 17.19 28.71
C SER A 257 -31.47 18.42 28.48
N PRO A 258 -31.72 19.56 29.14
CA PRO A 258 -30.78 20.69 29.18
C PRO A 258 -29.43 20.28 29.78
N GLU A 259 -28.33 20.92 29.34
CA GLU A 259 -26.99 20.59 29.84
C GLU A 259 -26.82 20.81 31.36
N SER A 260 -27.62 21.70 31.95
CA SER A 260 -27.63 21.96 33.40
C SER A 260 -28.03 20.75 34.22
N ASP A 261 -28.83 19.85 33.65
CA ASP A 261 -29.44 18.73 34.36
C ASP A 261 -28.59 17.45 34.24
N LEU A 262 -27.65 17.45 33.29
CA LEU A 262 -26.76 16.32 33.00
C LEU A 262 -25.89 15.87 34.17
N PRO A 263 -25.29 16.74 35.00
CA PRO A 263 -24.42 16.29 36.08
C PRO A 263 -25.12 15.29 37.02
N GLY A 264 -26.37 15.58 37.43
CA GLY A 264 -27.13 14.68 38.31
C GLY A 264 -27.55 13.38 37.64
N ILE A 265 -27.89 13.45 36.34
CA ILE A 265 -28.22 12.26 35.54
C ILE A 265 -26.99 11.37 35.37
N LEU A 266 -25.83 11.94 35.03
CA LEU A 266 -24.58 11.21 34.82
C LEU A 266 -24.05 10.60 36.10
N GLU A 267 -24.12 11.33 37.23
CA GLU A 267 -23.72 10.81 38.53
C GLU A 267 -24.50 9.53 38.89
N SER A 268 -25.81 9.54 38.68
CA SER A 268 -26.67 8.39 38.98
C SER A 268 -26.53 7.27 37.96
N ALA A 269 -26.50 7.60 36.67
CA ALA A 269 -26.55 6.62 35.59
C ALA A 269 -25.19 5.94 35.34
N SER A 270 -24.07 6.63 35.62
CA SER A 270 -22.72 6.05 35.52
C SER A 270 -22.46 4.90 36.50
N LEU A 271 -23.28 4.77 37.56
CA LEU A 271 -23.25 3.61 38.46
C LEU A 271 -23.63 2.30 37.74
N LEU A 272 -24.29 2.38 36.58
CA LEU A 272 -24.58 1.22 35.74
C LEU A 272 -23.38 0.93 34.84
N GLY A 273 -22.72 -0.22 35.04
CA GLY A 273 -21.51 -0.58 34.28
C GLY A 273 -21.69 -0.67 32.76
N ASP A 274 -22.92 -0.81 32.26
CA ASP A 274 -23.27 -0.85 30.83
C ASP A 274 -23.75 0.50 30.27
N PHE A 275 -23.81 1.56 31.09
CA PHE A 275 -24.33 2.86 30.69
C PHE A 275 -23.56 3.46 29.50
N TYR A 276 -22.25 3.66 29.63
CA TYR A 276 -21.45 4.29 28.58
C TYR A 276 -21.35 3.43 27.31
N ALA A 277 -21.33 2.10 27.44
CA ALA A 277 -21.38 1.20 26.29
C ALA A 277 -22.71 1.36 25.52
N THR A 278 -23.82 1.49 26.25
CA THR A 278 -25.15 1.69 25.66
C THR A 278 -25.29 3.09 25.05
N VAL A 279 -24.75 4.13 25.69
CA VAL A 279 -24.66 5.49 25.12
C VAL A 279 -23.92 5.46 23.79
N LYS A 280 -22.72 4.86 23.75
CA LYS A 280 -21.93 4.73 22.51
C LYS A 280 -22.75 4.01 21.44
N LYS A 281 -23.32 2.86 21.76
CA LYS A 281 -24.16 2.12 20.80
C LYS A 281 -25.29 2.99 20.24
N MET A 282 -26.09 3.63 21.10
CA MET A 282 -27.21 4.48 20.67
C MET A 282 -26.76 5.68 19.84
N ALA A 283 -25.64 6.31 20.20
CA ALA A 283 -25.09 7.44 19.47
C ALA A 283 -24.60 7.05 18.06
N TYR A 284 -24.00 5.86 17.92
CA TYR A 284 -23.51 5.36 16.62
C TYR A 284 -24.64 4.79 15.75
N ASP A 285 -25.70 4.23 16.38
CA ASP A 285 -26.88 3.74 15.69
C ASP A 285 -27.75 4.90 15.14
N ASP A 286 -27.80 6.05 15.83
CA ASP A 286 -28.46 7.28 15.34
C ASP A 286 -27.55 8.53 15.50
N PRO A 287 -26.63 8.76 14.54
CA PRO A 287 -25.72 9.90 14.58
C PRO A 287 -26.40 11.28 14.60
N ALA A 288 -27.64 11.37 14.10
CA ALA A 288 -28.36 12.64 14.01
C ALA A 288 -28.67 13.23 15.39
N ILE A 289 -28.83 12.39 16.42
CA ILE A 289 -29.05 12.84 17.80
C ILE A 289 -27.84 13.61 18.31
N VAL A 290 -26.62 13.11 18.06
CA VAL A 290 -25.37 13.75 18.49
C VAL A 290 -25.14 15.07 17.73
N ILE A 291 -25.48 15.11 16.45
CA ILE A 291 -25.36 16.33 15.64
C ILE A 291 -26.31 17.43 16.16
N LYS A 292 -27.55 17.07 16.55
CA LYS A 292 -28.58 18.03 16.95
C LYS A 292 -28.51 18.43 18.43
N SER A 293 -28.15 17.53 19.34
CA SER A 293 -28.19 17.75 20.79
C SER A 293 -26.81 17.99 21.40
N ALA A 294 -26.64 19.13 22.08
CA ALA A 294 -25.44 19.44 22.84
C ALA A 294 -25.26 18.50 24.04
N SER A 295 -26.36 18.13 24.69
CA SER A 295 -26.37 17.16 25.77
C SER A 295 -25.90 15.78 25.31
N ALA A 296 -26.35 15.32 24.14
CA ALA A 296 -25.87 14.07 23.56
C ALA A 296 -24.36 14.12 23.28
N ARG A 297 -23.83 15.23 22.75
CA ARG A 297 -22.38 15.41 22.56
C ARG A 297 -21.61 15.35 23.88
N ARG A 298 -22.10 16.01 24.93
CA ARG A 298 -21.44 16.01 26.24
C ARG A 298 -21.45 14.63 26.89
N ILE A 299 -22.56 13.91 26.81
CA ILE A 299 -22.66 12.53 27.32
C ILE A 299 -21.72 11.61 26.53
N LEU A 300 -21.67 11.76 25.20
CA LEU A 300 -20.74 11.00 24.34
C LEU A 300 -19.27 11.34 24.66
N SER A 301 -18.94 12.62 24.85
CA SER A 301 -17.61 13.08 25.27
C SER A 301 -17.16 12.37 26.55
N THR A 302 -18.05 12.29 27.53
CA THR A 302 -17.80 11.58 28.80
C THR A 302 -17.62 10.08 28.56
N ALA A 303 -18.45 9.47 27.70
CA ALA A 303 -18.37 8.05 27.38
C ALA A 303 -17.08 7.65 26.64
N LEU A 304 -16.49 8.59 25.90
CA LEU A 304 -15.23 8.42 25.14
C LEU A 304 -13.99 8.84 25.94
N LYS A 305 -14.15 9.39 27.15
CA LYS A 305 -13.06 10.00 27.94
C LYS A 305 -11.85 9.07 28.13
N ASN A 306 -12.06 7.76 28.19
CA ASN A 306 -11.00 6.77 28.42
C ASN A 306 -10.59 6.01 27.14
N ASP A 307 -11.27 6.23 26.01
CA ASP A 307 -11.00 5.50 24.78
C ASP A 307 -9.69 6.02 24.14
N THR A 308 -8.80 5.11 23.78
CA THR A 308 -7.53 5.43 23.08
C THR A 308 -7.73 5.60 21.58
N SER A 309 -8.85 5.13 21.05
CA SER A 309 -9.21 5.23 19.64
C SER A 309 -10.64 5.76 19.52
N ILE A 310 -10.79 6.94 18.91
CA ILE A 310 -12.09 7.59 18.70
C ILE A 310 -12.40 7.62 17.21
N ASP A 311 -13.56 7.10 16.83
CA ASP A 311 -14.05 7.10 15.46
C ASP A 311 -15.28 7.99 15.29
N LEU A 312 -15.12 9.14 14.62
CA LEU A 312 -16.20 10.08 14.36
C LEU A 312 -16.75 10.02 12.93
N THR A 313 -16.36 9.01 12.14
CA THR A 313 -16.87 8.85 10.76
C THR A 313 -18.38 8.78 10.62
N PRO A 314 -19.16 8.19 11.55
CA PRO A 314 -20.62 8.19 11.44
C PRO A 314 -21.24 9.58 11.59
N PHE A 315 -20.49 10.54 12.15
CA PHE A 315 -20.93 11.90 12.43
C PHE A 315 -20.32 12.89 11.42
N SER A 316 -20.37 12.56 10.12
CA SER A 316 -19.72 13.34 9.05
C SER A 316 -20.21 14.80 8.90
N GLU A 317 -21.32 15.16 9.54
CA GLU A 317 -21.91 16.50 9.49
C GLU A 317 -21.52 17.38 10.69
N LEU A 318 -20.77 16.88 11.66
CA LEU A 318 -20.35 17.68 12.81
C LEU A 318 -19.53 18.90 12.37
N SER A 319 -19.86 20.07 12.89
CA SER A 319 -19.03 21.27 12.73
C SER A 319 -17.76 21.19 13.59
N SER A 320 -16.78 22.03 13.29
CA SER A 320 -15.55 22.18 14.08
C SER A 320 -15.79 22.29 15.58
N MET A 321 -16.73 23.15 15.98
CA MET A 321 -17.07 23.37 17.39
C MET A 321 -17.63 22.10 18.03
N GLN A 322 -18.49 21.37 17.30
CA GLN A 322 -19.10 20.15 17.81
C GLN A 322 -18.10 18.99 17.92
N ILE A 323 -17.11 18.93 17.01
CA ILE A 323 -15.99 17.97 17.13
C ILE A 323 -15.23 18.27 18.41
N MET A 324 -14.87 19.53 18.66
CA MET A 324 -14.16 19.92 19.88
C MET A 324 -14.98 19.68 21.15
N ASP A 325 -16.31 19.88 21.11
CA ASP A 325 -17.20 19.54 22.23
C ASP A 325 -17.13 18.06 22.60
N ILE A 326 -17.12 17.16 21.59
CA ILE A 326 -17.00 15.71 21.82
C ILE A 326 -15.61 15.35 22.36
N LEU A 327 -14.57 16.03 21.90
CA LEU A 327 -13.18 15.77 22.33
C LEU A 327 -12.81 16.48 23.66
N LYS A 328 -13.68 17.35 24.20
CA LYS A 328 -13.40 18.22 25.34
C LYS A 328 -13.04 17.47 26.63
N GLU A 329 -13.79 16.44 27.02
CA GLU A 329 -13.44 15.68 28.23
C GLU A 329 -12.14 14.89 28.04
N ARG A 330 -11.85 14.47 26.80
CA ARG A 330 -10.60 13.76 26.47
C ARG A 330 -9.38 14.68 26.52
N SER A 331 -9.52 15.96 26.16
CA SER A 331 -8.39 16.91 26.19
C SER A 331 -7.82 17.16 27.59
N THR A 332 -8.56 16.76 28.64
CA THR A 332 -8.06 16.78 30.02
C THR A 332 -7.00 15.70 30.30
N ILE A 333 -6.79 14.75 29.37
CA ILE A 333 -5.83 13.65 29.45
C ILE A 333 -4.92 13.71 28.21
N PRO A 334 -3.82 14.48 28.25
CA PRO A 334 -2.99 14.75 27.07
C PRO A 334 -2.39 13.49 26.41
N ASP A 335 -2.07 12.47 27.21
CA ASP A 335 -1.27 11.30 26.81
C ASP A 335 -2.10 10.01 26.64
N GLY A 336 -3.31 10.11 26.08
CA GLY A 336 -4.19 8.94 25.97
C GLY A 336 -4.79 8.67 24.59
N LEU A 337 -5.01 9.69 23.76
CA LEU A 337 -5.67 9.49 22.47
C LEU A 337 -4.64 9.06 21.42
N ASP A 338 -4.60 7.77 21.08
CA ASP A 338 -3.68 7.22 20.08
C ASP A 338 -4.21 7.40 18.65
N ILE A 339 -5.51 7.18 18.44
CA ILE A 339 -6.14 7.17 17.10
C ILE A 339 -7.35 8.08 17.08
N LEU A 340 -7.38 8.99 16.10
CA LEU A 340 -8.56 9.81 15.82
C LEU A 340 -8.96 9.65 14.35
N ASN A 341 -10.23 9.31 14.11
CA ASN A 341 -10.79 9.18 12.77
C ASN A 341 -11.87 10.23 12.52
N LEU A 342 -11.62 11.11 11.55
CA LEU A 342 -12.53 12.18 11.11
C LEU A 342 -12.90 12.02 9.63
N SER A 343 -12.68 10.83 9.05
CA SER A 343 -12.92 10.57 7.63
C SER A 343 -14.36 10.91 7.21
N GLY A 344 -14.50 11.49 6.03
CA GLY A 344 -15.77 11.89 5.43
C GLY A 344 -16.42 13.16 6.01
N ASN A 345 -15.82 13.78 7.04
CA ASN A 345 -16.35 15.03 7.58
C ASN A 345 -16.01 16.21 6.66
N ARG A 346 -17.04 16.77 6.00
CA ARG A 346 -16.91 17.88 5.04
C ARG A 346 -16.84 19.26 5.69
N ASN A 347 -17.16 19.36 6.97
CA ASN A 347 -17.18 20.59 7.75
C ASN A 347 -15.88 20.82 8.54
N LEU A 348 -14.93 19.88 8.48
CA LEU A 348 -13.62 20.00 9.09
C LEU A 348 -12.81 21.12 8.41
N THR A 349 -12.21 22.01 9.20
CA THR A 349 -11.34 23.10 8.73
C THR A 349 -9.89 22.89 9.14
N GLU A 350 -8.97 23.62 8.50
CA GLU A 350 -7.54 23.60 8.82
C GLU A 350 -7.27 24.05 10.26
N GLU A 351 -7.97 25.09 10.74
CA GLU A 351 -7.85 25.61 12.10
C GLU A 351 -8.26 24.57 13.13
N THR A 352 -9.33 23.83 12.85
CA THR A 352 -9.82 22.76 13.71
C THR A 352 -8.79 21.65 13.82
N LEU A 353 -8.20 21.26 12.69
CA LEU A 353 -7.19 20.23 12.66
C LEU A 353 -5.93 20.66 13.42
N LYS A 354 -5.50 21.91 13.25
CA LYS A 354 -4.41 22.51 14.02
C LYS A 354 -4.69 22.50 15.52
N GLU A 355 -5.91 22.87 15.93
CA GLU A 355 -6.34 22.85 17.32
C GLU A 355 -6.28 21.43 17.90
N ILE A 356 -6.80 20.44 17.18
CA ILE A 356 -6.74 19.02 17.57
C ILE A 356 -5.29 18.55 17.77
N ILE A 357 -4.41 18.79 16.79
CA ILE A 357 -3.00 18.38 16.86
C ILE A 357 -2.31 19.02 18.08
N SER A 358 -2.58 20.30 18.34
CA SER A 358 -2.02 21.00 19.51
C SER A 358 -2.58 20.51 20.85
N THR A 359 -3.84 20.05 20.86
CA THR A 359 -4.55 19.60 22.06
C THR A 359 -4.15 18.18 22.45
N PHE A 360 -3.81 17.33 21.47
CA PHE A 360 -3.50 15.92 21.65
C PHE A 360 -2.06 15.60 21.22
N PRO A 361 -1.04 16.01 21.99
CA PRO A 361 0.36 15.77 21.64
C PRO A 361 0.73 14.27 21.61
N GLY A 362 -0.03 13.41 22.31
CA GLY A 362 0.12 11.96 22.29
C GLY A 362 -0.52 11.26 21.09
N LEU A 363 -1.17 12.00 20.17
CA LEU A 363 -1.80 11.42 18.99
C LEU A 363 -0.77 10.67 18.13
N LYS A 364 -1.06 9.42 17.79
CA LYS A 364 -0.18 8.58 16.96
C LYS A 364 -0.70 8.41 15.55
N THR A 365 -2.02 8.43 15.36
CA THR A 365 -2.64 8.20 14.06
C THR A 365 -3.83 9.10 13.85
N LEU A 366 -3.86 9.73 12.68
CA LEU A 366 -4.94 10.59 12.25
C LEU A 366 -5.48 10.10 10.90
N ARG A 367 -6.78 9.83 10.83
CA ARG A 367 -7.46 9.31 9.63
C ARG A 367 -8.40 10.37 9.07
N LEU A 368 -8.12 10.79 7.83
CA LEU A 368 -8.77 11.90 7.12
C LEU A 368 -9.22 11.52 5.69
N LEU A 369 -9.46 10.24 5.40
CA LEU A 369 -10.07 9.83 4.12
C LEU A 369 -11.33 10.64 3.79
N GLY A 370 -11.52 11.02 2.53
CA GLY A 370 -12.71 11.74 2.07
C GLY A 370 -12.87 13.15 2.67
N THR A 371 -11.76 13.87 2.92
CA THR A 371 -11.76 15.27 3.41
C THR A 371 -11.11 16.24 2.41
N PRO A 372 -11.64 16.37 1.17
CA PRO A 372 -10.99 17.14 0.11
C PRO A 372 -10.97 18.66 0.34
N GLN A 373 -11.77 19.16 1.28
CA GLN A 373 -11.83 20.60 1.59
C GLN A 373 -10.56 21.14 2.25
N ILE A 374 -9.70 20.27 2.78
CA ILE A 374 -8.36 20.62 3.26
C ILE A 374 -7.36 19.89 2.33
N PRO A 375 -6.64 20.61 1.45
CA PRO A 375 -5.68 19.98 0.54
C PRO A 375 -4.60 19.21 1.30
N LEU A 376 -4.09 18.12 0.71
CA LEU A 376 -3.01 17.33 1.32
C LEU A 376 -1.79 18.17 1.72
N ALA A 377 -1.40 19.14 0.89
CA ALA A 377 -0.25 20.00 1.19
C ALA A 377 -0.41 20.73 2.54
N ASN A 378 -1.62 21.20 2.85
CA ASN A 378 -1.91 21.89 4.12
C ASN A 378 -1.92 20.89 5.28
N LYS A 379 -2.52 19.70 5.10
CA LYS A 379 -2.49 18.62 6.11
C LYS A 379 -1.05 18.23 6.45
N VAL A 380 -0.20 18.05 5.44
CA VAL A 380 1.23 17.74 5.59
C VAL A 380 1.95 18.88 6.30
N GLN A 381 1.68 20.14 5.95
CA GLN A 381 2.29 21.30 6.59
C GLN A 381 1.96 21.36 8.09
N LEU A 382 0.71 21.10 8.48
CA LEU A 382 0.31 21.05 9.89
C LEU A 382 1.00 19.93 10.69
N LEU A 383 1.37 18.84 10.03
CA LEU A 383 2.02 17.67 10.64
C LEU A 383 3.54 17.73 10.62
N GLN A 384 4.14 18.78 10.05
CA GLN A 384 5.60 18.93 9.97
C GLN A 384 6.23 18.87 11.37
N GLY A 385 7.20 17.95 11.54
CA GLY A 385 7.90 17.76 12.80
C GLY A 385 7.15 16.90 13.82
N THR A 386 5.98 16.38 13.48
CA THR A 386 5.25 15.39 14.28
C THR A 386 5.61 13.96 13.88
N THR A 387 5.20 12.99 14.69
CA THR A 387 5.28 11.55 14.38
C THR A 387 3.90 10.94 14.09
N ILE A 388 2.87 11.77 13.95
CA ILE A 388 1.48 11.33 13.72
C ILE A 388 1.38 10.68 12.34
N GLN A 389 1.01 9.42 12.27
CA GLN A 389 0.72 8.75 11.01
C GLN A 389 -0.57 9.30 10.40
N LEU A 390 -0.48 9.99 9.26
CA LEU A 390 -1.63 10.41 8.47
C LEU A 390 -2.11 9.29 7.54
N PHE A 391 -3.43 9.12 7.47
CA PHE A 391 -4.10 8.38 6.40
C PHE A 391 -5.07 9.32 5.67
N ASP A 392 -4.80 9.57 4.39
CA ASP A 392 -5.54 10.54 3.58
C ASP A 392 -5.81 10.01 2.16
N SER A 393 -6.97 10.31 1.60
CA SER A 393 -7.37 9.82 0.27
C SER A 393 -6.42 10.27 -0.83
N GLU A 394 -5.92 11.51 -0.79
CA GLU A 394 -4.98 12.03 -1.79
C GLU A 394 -3.65 11.27 -1.71
N GLN A 395 -3.16 10.93 -0.51
CA GLN A 395 -1.93 10.15 -0.34
C GLN A 395 -2.02 8.76 -0.98
N PHE A 396 -3.18 8.11 -0.89
CA PHE A 396 -3.42 6.81 -1.54
C PHE A 396 -3.60 6.92 -3.06
N ALA A 397 -4.15 8.04 -3.55
CA ALA A 397 -4.42 8.26 -4.97
C ALA A 397 -3.19 8.69 -5.78
N LEU A 398 -2.37 9.59 -5.21
CA LEU A 398 -1.23 10.23 -5.85
C LEU A 398 -0.29 9.28 -6.65
N PRO A 399 0.06 8.07 -6.15
CA PRO A 399 0.90 7.12 -6.88
C PRO A 399 0.33 6.66 -8.23
N PHE A 400 -0.99 6.69 -8.41
CA PHE A 400 -1.66 6.16 -9.60
C PHE A 400 -2.09 7.22 -10.61
N ILE A 401 -1.93 8.51 -10.27
CA ILE A 401 -2.18 9.60 -11.21
C ILE A 401 -1.12 9.58 -12.31
N ILE A 402 -1.56 9.50 -13.56
CA ILE A 402 -0.71 9.51 -14.73
C ILE A 402 -0.83 10.89 -15.39
N LYS A 403 0.23 11.69 -15.32
CA LYS A 403 0.26 12.96 -16.05
C LYS A 403 0.44 12.66 -17.53
N LYS A 404 -0.14 13.51 -18.40
CA LYS A 404 -0.02 13.36 -19.86
C LYS A 404 1.44 13.31 -20.34
N ASP A 405 2.36 13.96 -19.61
CA ASP A 405 3.80 13.93 -19.86
C ASP A 405 4.49 12.66 -19.35
N ASP A 406 3.89 11.92 -18.41
CA ASP A 406 4.47 10.69 -17.86
C ASP A 406 4.55 9.59 -18.91
N HIS A 407 3.56 9.50 -19.81
CA HIS A 407 3.62 8.58 -20.97
C HIS A 407 4.81 8.91 -21.89
N ALA A 408 5.11 10.19 -22.08
CA ALA A 408 6.29 10.61 -22.82
C ALA A 408 7.58 10.27 -22.06
N LEU A 409 7.60 10.32 -20.72
CA LEU A 409 8.75 9.87 -19.92
C LEU A 409 8.99 8.37 -20.06
N PHE A 410 7.94 7.54 -20.04
CA PHE A 410 8.04 6.10 -20.24
C PHE A 410 8.52 5.74 -21.66
N ASP A 411 8.10 6.47 -22.68
CA ASP A 411 8.42 6.17 -24.09
C ASP A 411 9.69 6.87 -24.62
N ARG A 412 10.09 8.03 -24.07
CA ARG A 412 11.17 8.87 -24.61
C ARG A 412 12.46 8.83 -23.81
N MET A 413 12.51 8.16 -22.67
CA MET A 413 13.66 8.23 -21.75
C MET A 413 14.07 9.69 -21.51
N GLU A 414 13.08 10.59 -21.38
CA GLU A 414 13.35 11.98 -21.04
C GLU A 414 13.95 12.02 -19.62
N LYS A 415 14.90 12.94 -19.40
CA LYS A 415 15.68 13.03 -18.17
C LYS A 415 14.73 13.34 -17.02
N TRP A 416 14.39 12.32 -16.23
CA TRP A 416 13.68 12.53 -14.97
C TRP A 416 14.53 13.41 -14.07
N VAL A 417 13.94 14.52 -13.60
CA VAL A 417 14.64 15.48 -12.74
C VAL A 417 14.15 15.27 -11.31
N PRO A 418 15.03 14.87 -10.37
CA PRO A 418 14.66 14.77 -8.96
C PRO A 418 14.11 16.07 -8.43
N ARG A 419 13.13 15.96 -7.53
CA ARG A 419 12.67 17.12 -6.78
C ARG A 419 13.77 17.54 -5.80
N ASP A 420 14.15 18.80 -5.84
CA ASP A 420 15.12 19.36 -4.89
C ASP A 420 14.62 19.30 -3.45
N LYS A 421 13.30 19.33 -3.24
CA LYS A 421 12.66 19.28 -1.93
C LYS A 421 11.56 18.23 -1.89
N PRO A 422 11.46 17.46 -0.79
CA PRO A 422 10.31 16.58 -0.61
C PRO A 422 9.03 17.40 -0.58
N LEU A 423 8.00 16.99 -1.33
CA LEU A 423 6.71 17.70 -1.36
C LEU A 423 5.82 17.29 -0.19
N TYR A 424 5.76 15.99 0.08
CA TYR A 424 4.81 15.43 1.04
C TYR A 424 5.47 14.81 2.27
N GLY A 425 6.80 14.96 2.44
CA GLY A 425 7.52 14.46 3.61
C GLY A 425 7.28 15.31 4.85
N TYR A 426 6.72 14.73 5.91
CA TYR A 426 6.48 15.40 7.20
C TYR A 426 7.01 14.62 8.42
N ILE A 427 7.15 13.29 8.33
CA ILE A 427 7.84 12.48 9.34
C ILE A 427 9.29 12.34 8.92
N LYS A 428 10.22 12.80 9.77
CA LYS A 428 11.65 12.60 9.52
C LYS A 428 11.97 11.10 9.60
N PRO A 429 12.45 10.47 8.52
CA PRO A 429 12.76 9.05 8.54
C PRO A 429 14.02 8.80 9.38
N ILE A 430 14.06 7.67 10.10
CA ILE A 430 15.26 7.24 10.83
C ILE A 430 16.32 6.64 9.91
N ILE A 431 15.93 6.22 8.70
CA ILE A 431 16.83 5.86 7.60
C ILE A 431 16.53 6.88 6.51
N GLN A 432 17.45 7.82 6.29
CA GLN A 432 17.26 8.93 5.37
C GLN A 432 17.23 8.45 3.91
N GLN A 433 18.05 7.45 3.59
CA GLN A 433 18.18 6.92 2.24
C GLN A 433 18.73 5.49 2.23
N VAL A 434 18.49 4.79 1.13
CA VAL A 434 19.08 3.49 0.82
C VAL A 434 20.01 3.64 -0.39
N LEU A 435 21.28 3.30 -0.21
CA LEU A 435 22.28 3.20 -1.27
C LEU A 435 22.46 1.73 -1.62
N ILE A 436 22.22 1.37 -2.87
CA ILE A 436 22.39 0.01 -3.37
C ILE A 436 23.41 0.05 -4.48
N MET A 437 24.43 -0.80 -4.43
CA MET A 437 25.43 -0.94 -5.48
C MET A 437 25.60 -2.41 -5.85
N SER A 438 25.73 -2.66 -7.15
CA SER A 438 26.07 -3.98 -7.68
C SER A 438 27.39 -3.96 -8.43
N CYS A 439 28.31 -4.77 -7.94
CA CYS A 439 29.65 -4.93 -8.44
C CYS A 439 29.82 -6.39 -8.94
N GLY A 440 29.26 -6.69 -10.10
CA GLY A 440 29.29 -8.05 -10.67
C GLY A 440 30.70 -8.58 -10.94
N PHE A 441 31.49 -7.84 -11.72
CA PHE A 441 32.85 -8.24 -12.15
C PHE A 441 33.95 -7.35 -11.58
N ALA A 442 33.71 -6.76 -10.41
CA ALA A 442 34.68 -5.81 -9.87
C ALA A 442 35.99 -6.53 -9.51
N THR A 443 37.10 -5.99 -10.02
CA THR A 443 38.45 -6.40 -9.63
C THR A 443 38.63 -6.11 -8.14
N ARG A 444 39.44 -6.93 -7.46
CA ARG A 444 39.84 -6.65 -6.08
C ARG A 444 41.27 -6.11 -6.09
N ASP A 445 41.52 -5.12 -5.26
CA ASP A 445 42.87 -4.62 -5.00
C ASP A 445 43.69 -5.65 -4.20
N GLU A 446 44.99 -5.42 -4.02
CA GLU A 446 45.89 -6.34 -3.32
C GLU A 446 45.47 -6.61 -1.87
N ASP A 447 44.77 -5.67 -1.24
CA ASP A 447 44.20 -5.77 0.10
C ASP A 447 42.85 -6.52 0.14
N GLY A 448 42.37 -6.99 -1.01
CA GLY A 448 41.10 -7.68 -1.17
C GLY A 448 39.88 -6.76 -1.23
N THR A 449 40.05 -5.43 -1.12
CA THR A 449 38.95 -4.47 -1.29
C THR A 449 38.51 -4.41 -2.74
N ILE A 450 37.27 -4.01 -2.98
CA ILE A 450 36.75 -3.93 -4.35
C ILE A 450 37.28 -2.67 -5.00
N ASN A 451 37.92 -2.80 -6.16
CA ASN A 451 38.35 -1.69 -6.99
C ASN A 451 37.15 -1.12 -7.75
N ILE A 452 36.36 -0.36 -7.02
CA ILE A 452 35.13 0.25 -7.54
C ILE A 452 35.47 1.30 -8.60
N LYS A 453 36.62 1.97 -8.49
CA LYS A 453 37.09 2.94 -9.49
C LYS A 453 37.28 2.31 -10.86
N GLU A 454 38.02 1.20 -10.93
CA GLU A 454 38.25 0.47 -12.17
C GLU A 454 36.93 -0.10 -12.73
N SER A 455 36.07 -0.57 -11.82
CA SER A 455 34.73 -1.05 -12.16
C SER A 455 33.91 0.02 -12.87
N LEU A 456 33.86 1.25 -12.32
CA LEU A 456 33.15 2.38 -12.93
C LEU A 456 33.79 2.81 -14.25
N LYS A 457 35.13 2.87 -14.31
CA LYS A 457 35.89 3.31 -15.49
C LYS A 457 35.69 2.41 -16.69
N ASN A 458 35.57 1.11 -16.47
CA ASN A 458 35.39 0.13 -17.56
C ASN A 458 33.99 0.18 -18.18
N GLY A 459 33.09 1.03 -17.67
CA GLY A 459 31.77 1.29 -18.25
C GLY A 459 30.95 0.02 -18.45
N ILE A 460 31.26 -1.04 -17.67
CA ILE A 460 30.73 -2.38 -17.93
C ILE A 460 29.22 -2.30 -17.84
N THR A 461 28.58 -2.58 -18.97
CA THR A 461 27.14 -2.80 -19.09
C THR A 461 26.71 -3.82 -18.05
N GLY A 462 26.14 -3.37 -16.93
CA GLY A 462 25.70 -4.24 -15.84
C GLY A 462 25.94 -3.73 -14.42
N GLN A 463 26.74 -2.66 -14.23
CA GLN A 463 26.80 -2.00 -12.93
C GLN A 463 25.57 -1.11 -12.73
N ALA A 464 24.78 -1.45 -11.73
CA ALA A 464 23.64 -0.68 -11.28
C ALA A 464 23.92 -0.26 -9.84
N TRP A 465 23.88 1.05 -9.59
CA TRP A 465 23.64 1.56 -8.25
C TRP A 465 22.40 2.43 -8.26
N SER A 466 21.79 2.57 -7.09
CA SER A 466 20.59 3.36 -6.87
C SER A 466 20.69 4.04 -5.52
N CYS A 467 20.35 5.32 -5.48
CA CYS A 467 20.22 6.11 -4.27
C CYS A 467 18.75 6.44 -4.11
N ILE A 468 18.13 5.89 -3.06
CA ILE A 468 16.71 5.98 -2.84
C ILE A 468 16.45 6.81 -1.58
N PRO A 469 16.04 8.08 -1.72
CA PRO A 469 15.66 8.94 -0.61
C PRO A 469 14.34 8.46 0.04
N LEU A 470 14.25 8.47 1.37
CA LEU A 470 13.09 8.01 2.13
C LEU A 470 12.33 9.15 2.82
N GLU A 471 12.66 10.41 2.52
CA GLU A 471 12.08 11.63 3.11
C GLU A 471 10.55 11.74 2.98
N GLU A 472 9.98 11.13 1.92
CA GLU A 472 8.54 11.20 1.63
C GLU A 472 7.78 9.92 1.99
N VAL A 473 8.42 8.98 2.71
CA VAL A 473 7.79 7.70 3.06
C VAL A 473 6.75 7.86 4.19
N ASN A 474 6.94 8.85 5.08
CA ASN A 474 6.00 9.19 6.14
C ASN A 474 5.55 7.99 6.99
N LEU A 475 6.49 7.13 7.36
CA LEU A 475 6.25 6.00 8.26
C LEU A 475 6.92 6.25 9.61
N THR A 476 6.31 5.73 10.66
CA THR A 476 6.95 5.68 11.98
C THR A 476 8.23 4.82 11.92
N PRO A 477 9.18 5.04 12.84
CA PRO A 477 10.45 4.31 12.82
C PRO A 477 10.32 2.77 12.74
N PRO A 478 9.45 2.10 13.52
CA PRO A 478 9.31 0.65 13.45
C PRO A 478 8.81 0.19 12.08
N LEU A 479 7.79 0.88 11.52
CA LEU A 479 7.23 0.55 10.21
C LEU A 479 8.24 0.78 9.08
N LEU A 480 8.99 1.88 9.12
CA LEU A 480 10.02 2.18 8.14
C LEU A 480 11.09 1.08 8.13
N ILE A 481 11.61 0.70 9.30
CA ILE A 481 12.63 -0.35 9.39
C ILE A 481 12.04 -1.66 8.87
N SER A 482 10.87 -2.09 9.34
CA SER A 482 10.30 -3.37 8.92
C SER A 482 10.07 -3.44 7.41
N GLY A 483 9.60 -2.37 6.77
CA GLY A 483 9.44 -2.31 5.32
C GLY A 483 10.77 -2.33 4.55
N VAL A 484 11.80 -1.61 5.04
CA VAL A 484 13.16 -1.69 4.46
C VAL A 484 13.73 -3.10 4.61
N VAL A 485 13.57 -3.73 5.77
CA VAL A 485 14.06 -5.09 6.04
C VAL A 485 13.32 -6.14 5.20
N GLN A 486 12.02 -5.98 4.99
CA GLN A 486 11.24 -6.82 4.09
C GLN A 486 11.72 -6.69 2.64
N TYR A 487 12.05 -5.47 2.21
CA TYR A 487 12.69 -5.25 0.92
C TYR A 487 14.08 -5.90 0.84
N LEU A 488 14.88 -5.86 1.90
CA LEU A 488 16.15 -6.59 1.98
C LEU A 488 15.95 -8.09 1.87
N HIS A 489 15.00 -8.66 2.60
CA HIS A 489 14.67 -10.08 2.49
C HIS A 489 14.38 -10.47 1.04
N TYR A 490 13.55 -9.66 0.37
CA TYR A 490 13.23 -9.84 -1.04
C TYR A 490 14.48 -9.80 -1.92
N LEU A 491 15.36 -8.81 -1.73
CA LEU A 491 16.62 -8.70 -2.45
C LEU A 491 17.51 -9.93 -2.20
N LEU A 492 17.70 -10.32 -0.95
CA LEU A 492 18.55 -11.46 -0.58
C LEU A 492 18.01 -12.79 -1.11
N TYR A 493 16.69 -12.96 -1.11
CA TYR A 493 16.03 -14.11 -1.71
C TYR A 493 16.27 -14.17 -3.23
N LEU A 494 16.20 -13.02 -3.88
CA LEU A 494 16.55 -12.84 -5.28
C LEU A 494 18.00 -13.26 -5.57
N LEU A 495 18.95 -12.75 -4.78
CA LEU A 495 20.37 -13.08 -4.86
C LEU A 495 20.64 -14.58 -4.74
N ALA A 496 19.95 -15.21 -3.80
CA ALA A 496 20.16 -16.63 -3.51
C ALA A 496 19.63 -17.56 -4.61
N ARG A 497 18.72 -17.08 -5.49
CA ARG A 497 18.05 -17.91 -6.50
C ARG A 497 18.33 -17.53 -7.95
N ARG A 498 18.70 -16.27 -8.23
CA ARG A 498 18.94 -15.77 -9.58
C ARG A 498 20.24 -14.98 -9.65
N ALA A 499 20.83 -14.92 -10.83
CA ALA A 499 21.94 -14.00 -11.11
C ALA A 499 21.44 -12.55 -11.00
N TYR A 500 22.20 -11.69 -10.31
CA TYR A 500 21.88 -10.27 -10.07
C TYR A 500 21.47 -9.45 -11.31
N HIS A 501 21.82 -9.91 -12.52
CA HIS A 501 21.61 -9.17 -13.77
C HIS A 501 20.15 -8.72 -14.00
N ASP A 502 19.16 -9.36 -13.37
CA ASP A 502 17.74 -8.98 -13.44
C ASP A 502 17.39 -7.72 -12.62
N LEU A 503 18.15 -7.38 -11.56
CA LEU A 503 17.85 -6.27 -10.63
C LEU A 503 17.99 -4.89 -11.27
N GLY A 504 18.90 -4.72 -12.25
CA GLY A 504 19.12 -3.42 -12.90
C GLY A 504 18.21 -3.16 -14.10
N THR A 505 17.77 -4.21 -14.80
CA THR A 505 17.11 -4.05 -16.11
C THR A 505 15.61 -4.34 -16.09
N SER A 506 15.13 -5.17 -15.16
CA SER A 506 13.74 -5.62 -15.14
C SER A 506 12.98 -5.26 -13.87
N ASN A 507 13.69 -4.83 -12.82
CA ASN A 507 13.12 -4.70 -11.49
C ASN A 507 13.32 -3.30 -10.89
N PRO A 508 12.32 -2.40 -10.95
CA PRO A 508 12.47 -1.01 -10.52
C PRO A 508 12.60 -0.92 -8.99
N VAL A 509 13.85 -0.80 -8.52
CA VAL A 509 14.26 -0.82 -7.10
C VAL A 509 13.39 0.10 -6.23
N ALA A 510 13.22 1.36 -6.62
CA ALA A 510 12.42 2.35 -5.87
C ALA A 510 10.94 2.00 -5.80
N ILE A 511 10.34 1.53 -6.90
CA ILE A 511 8.92 1.15 -6.96
C ILE A 511 8.66 -0.04 -6.04
N ASN A 512 9.56 -1.03 -6.05
CA ASN A 512 9.43 -2.20 -5.20
C ASN A 512 9.59 -1.86 -3.73
N LEU A 513 10.61 -1.04 -3.40
CA LEU A 513 10.77 -0.55 -2.05
C LEU A 513 9.52 0.22 -1.59
N SER A 514 8.95 1.09 -2.44
CA SER A 514 7.70 1.80 -2.15
C SER A 514 6.55 0.87 -1.80
N LYS A 515 6.39 -0.23 -2.55
CA LYS A 515 5.36 -1.25 -2.29
C LYS A 515 5.59 -2.00 -0.98
N GLN A 516 6.85 -2.38 -0.70
CA GLN A 516 7.19 -3.06 0.56
C GLN A 516 6.98 -2.13 1.78
N LEU A 517 7.28 -0.84 1.63
CA LEU A 517 7.01 0.18 2.65
C LEU A 517 5.50 0.40 2.86
N ALA A 518 4.68 0.23 1.83
CA ALA A 518 3.23 0.28 1.96
C ALA A 518 2.63 -0.93 2.73
N MET A 519 3.42 -1.98 2.97
CA MET A 519 2.99 -3.17 3.73
C MET A 519 4.17 -3.76 4.55
N PRO A 520 4.64 -3.05 5.59
CA PRO A 520 5.95 -3.27 6.20
C PRO A 520 6.05 -4.47 7.16
N SER A 521 4.97 -5.20 7.43
CA SER A 521 4.92 -6.19 8.52
C SER A 521 4.62 -7.62 8.08
N PHE A 522 4.87 -7.96 6.81
CA PHE A 522 4.48 -9.26 6.25
C PHE A 522 5.11 -10.48 6.97
N LEU A 523 6.24 -10.28 7.66
CA LEU A 523 7.04 -11.39 8.24
C LEU A 523 6.67 -11.78 9.68
N ASP A 524 5.93 -10.96 10.43
CA ASP A 524 5.65 -11.23 11.86
C ASP A 524 4.45 -12.18 12.08
N GLY A 525 3.71 -12.51 11.01
CA GLY A 525 2.56 -13.44 11.08
C GLY A 525 1.41 -12.97 11.99
N SER A 526 1.49 -11.76 12.55
CA SER A 526 0.46 -11.17 13.41
C SER A 526 -0.81 -10.86 12.61
N GLU A 527 -1.96 -10.76 13.29
CA GLU A 527 -3.24 -10.43 12.64
C GLU A 527 -3.22 -9.07 11.91
N ASN A 528 -2.31 -8.17 12.31
CA ASN A 528 -2.12 -6.85 11.69
C ASN A 528 -0.96 -6.80 10.67
N SER A 529 -0.30 -7.94 10.38
CA SER A 529 0.86 -8.02 9.47
C SER A 529 0.62 -7.48 8.05
N THR A 530 -0.66 -7.35 7.65
CA THR A 530 -1.09 -6.94 6.32
C THR A 530 -1.76 -5.56 6.28
N GLN A 531 -1.54 -4.73 7.30
CA GLN A 531 -2.03 -3.34 7.26
C GLN A 531 -1.41 -2.60 6.07
N ILE A 532 -2.26 -1.93 5.29
CA ILE A 532 -1.85 -1.15 4.12
C ILE A 532 -1.64 0.31 4.52
N HIS A 533 -0.47 0.83 4.17
CA HIS A 533 -0.08 2.23 4.29
C HIS A 533 -0.05 2.90 2.90
N PRO A 534 -0.07 4.24 2.82
CA PRO A 534 0.09 4.94 1.56
C PRO A 534 1.39 4.53 0.85
N ILE A 535 1.31 4.29 -0.46
CA ILE A 535 2.49 4.13 -1.29
C ILE A 535 3.16 5.51 -1.42
N CYS A 536 4.48 5.57 -1.22
CA CYS A 536 5.23 6.80 -1.43
C CYS A 536 5.20 7.16 -2.93
N GLU A 537 4.47 8.23 -3.29
CA GLU A 537 4.31 8.69 -4.68
C GLU A 537 5.66 8.93 -5.35
N TYR A 538 6.57 9.59 -4.65
CA TYR A 538 7.91 9.89 -5.16
C TYR A 538 8.66 8.63 -5.57
N LEU A 539 8.68 7.62 -4.70
CA LEU A 539 9.34 6.34 -4.97
C LEU A 539 8.61 5.53 -6.04
N TYR A 540 7.28 5.60 -6.08
CA TYR A 540 6.47 4.82 -7.01
C TYR A 540 6.53 5.36 -8.45
N LYS A 541 6.67 6.69 -8.61
CA LYS A 541 6.84 7.35 -9.91
C LYS A 541 8.31 7.51 -10.32
N THR A 542 9.23 7.07 -9.48
CA THR A 542 10.64 6.97 -9.84
C THR A 542 10.79 6.11 -11.11
N PRO A 543 11.53 6.56 -12.14
CA PRO A 543 11.64 5.84 -13.40
C PRO A 543 12.08 4.40 -13.20
N ARG A 544 11.57 3.52 -14.08
CA ARG A 544 11.81 2.09 -13.97
C ARG A 544 13.23 1.68 -14.35
N ASP A 545 13.93 2.51 -15.11
CA ASP A 545 15.31 2.21 -15.46
C ASP A 545 16.27 2.56 -14.31
N SER A 546 17.13 1.62 -13.94
CA SER A 546 18.22 1.88 -13.00
C SER A 546 19.18 2.97 -13.51
N PHE A 547 19.08 3.31 -14.80
CA PHE A 547 19.91 4.30 -15.46
C PHE A 547 19.59 5.73 -15.02
N SER A 548 18.31 6.11 -14.95
CA SER A 548 17.92 7.44 -14.43
C SER A 548 18.37 7.65 -12.98
N LEU A 549 18.53 6.56 -12.23
CA LEU A 549 19.03 6.53 -10.85
C LEU A 549 20.57 6.53 -10.73
N SER A 550 21.29 6.34 -11.84
CA SER A 550 22.75 6.14 -11.87
C SER A 550 23.54 7.44 -12.05
N THR A 551 24.89 7.34 -12.13
CA THR A 551 25.76 8.52 -12.29
C THR A 551 25.43 9.36 -13.52
N ARG A 552 24.94 8.70 -14.57
CA ARG A 552 24.63 9.28 -15.88
C ARG A 552 23.30 10.03 -15.92
N GLY A 553 22.36 9.72 -15.02
CA GLY A 553 21.09 10.44 -14.86
C GLY A 553 21.22 11.71 -14.02
N GLY A 554 22.28 11.81 -13.19
CA GLY A 554 22.57 12.97 -12.36
C GLY A 554 21.87 12.98 -11.00
N TRP A 555 20.91 12.07 -10.74
CA TRP A 555 20.16 11.95 -9.48
C TRP A 555 21.08 11.93 -8.25
N TRP A 556 22.08 11.07 -8.27
CA TRP A 556 23.04 10.85 -7.19
C TRP A 556 23.79 12.13 -6.75
N LYS A 557 24.02 13.12 -7.64
CA LYS A 557 24.78 14.34 -7.32
C LYS A 557 24.11 15.19 -6.24
N HIS A 558 22.78 15.08 -6.12
CA HIS A 558 22.00 15.93 -5.21
C HIS A 558 21.73 15.29 -3.84
N ARG A 559 21.80 13.95 -3.72
CA ARG A 559 21.30 13.22 -2.53
C ARG A 559 22.26 12.21 -1.88
N SER A 560 23.41 11.91 -2.49
CA SER A 560 24.38 10.90 -1.97
C SER A 560 25.25 11.34 -0.79
N LYS A 561 25.00 12.52 -0.20
CA LYS A 561 25.79 13.00 0.94
C LYS A 561 25.43 12.22 2.19
N ILE A 562 26.44 11.69 2.88
CA ILE A 562 26.30 11.16 4.23
C ILE A 562 26.43 12.34 5.19
N LEU A 563 25.33 12.74 5.82
CA LEU A 563 25.28 13.88 6.74
C LEU A 563 25.32 13.41 8.20
N PRO A 564 25.84 14.24 9.14
CA PRO A 564 25.87 13.87 10.54
C PRO A 564 24.47 13.70 11.12
N GLY A 565 24.24 12.59 11.82
CA GLY A 565 22.95 12.24 12.42
C GLY A 565 21.89 11.75 11.42
N GLU A 566 22.18 11.73 10.12
CA GLU A 566 21.33 11.13 9.10
C GLU A 566 21.88 9.75 8.72
N TRP A 567 21.10 8.72 8.97
CA TRP A 567 21.51 7.34 8.71
C TRP A 567 21.19 6.92 7.29
N THR A 568 22.18 6.31 6.65
CA THR A 568 22.05 5.70 5.33
C THR A 568 22.25 4.20 5.45
N LEU A 569 21.31 3.43 4.87
CA LEU A 569 21.53 2.00 4.67
C LEU A 569 22.30 1.80 3.37
N VAL A 570 23.48 1.21 3.46
CA VAL A 570 24.31 0.86 2.31
C VAL A 570 24.22 -0.64 2.05
N LEU A 571 24.02 -1.03 0.79
CA LEU A 571 24.02 -2.40 0.29
C LEU A 571 24.98 -2.54 -0.89
N LEU A 572 25.80 -3.59 -0.85
CA LEU A 572 26.76 -3.90 -1.90
C LEU A 572 26.67 -5.37 -2.29
N GLY A 573 26.18 -5.66 -3.48
CA GLY A 573 26.22 -7.00 -4.08
C GLY A 573 27.53 -7.23 -4.83
N THR A 574 28.19 -8.37 -4.61
CA THR A 574 29.54 -8.66 -5.16
C THR A 574 29.65 -10.07 -5.75
N GLY A 575 30.34 -10.19 -6.89
CA GLY A 575 30.64 -11.46 -7.57
C GLY A 575 29.78 -11.73 -8.81
N ASN A 576 30.17 -12.74 -9.60
CA ASN A 576 29.59 -13.04 -10.94
C ASN A 576 28.07 -13.28 -10.94
N ASN A 577 27.45 -13.52 -9.77
CA ASN A 577 26.00 -13.60 -9.57
C ASN A 577 25.52 -12.79 -8.34
N ALA A 578 26.39 -11.97 -7.74
CA ALA A 578 26.18 -11.31 -6.45
C ALA A 578 25.77 -12.25 -5.31
N LEU A 579 26.39 -13.42 -5.22
CA LEU A 579 26.15 -14.39 -4.13
C LEU A 579 26.52 -13.83 -2.75
N ASN A 580 27.28 -12.74 -2.70
CA ASN A 580 27.66 -12.07 -1.46
C ASN A 580 27.12 -10.64 -1.46
N CYS A 581 26.28 -10.34 -0.48
CA CYS A 581 25.77 -9.01 -0.15
C CYS A 581 26.44 -8.52 1.13
N SER A 582 26.99 -7.32 1.09
CA SER A 582 27.46 -6.62 2.29
C SER A 582 26.53 -5.47 2.61
N TYR A 583 26.25 -5.22 3.89
CA TYR A 583 25.45 -4.08 4.32
C TYR A 583 26.15 -3.27 5.40
N ALA A 584 25.78 -1.99 5.54
CA ALA A 584 26.18 -1.14 6.66
C ALA A 584 25.15 -0.05 6.92
N PHE A 585 24.98 0.32 8.20
CA PHE A 585 24.30 1.54 8.60
C PHE A 585 25.37 2.61 8.83
N VAL A 586 25.26 3.73 8.11
CA VAL A 586 26.32 4.72 8.05
C VAL A 586 25.77 6.12 8.29
N THR A 587 26.46 6.90 9.13
CA THR A 587 26.25 8.34 9.27
C THR A 587 27.61 9.04 9.39
N ALA A 588 27.67 10.35 9.20
CA ALA A 588 28.91 11.10 9.38
C ALA A 588 29.08 11.48 10.86
N GLU A 589 30.31 11.58 11.34
CA GLU A 589 30.59 12.20 12.62
C GLU A 589 30.27 13.70 12.55
N GLU A 590 29.79 14.27 13.66
CA GLU A 590 29.72 15.72 13.84
C GLU A 590 31.13 16.31 13.84
N SER A 591 31.69 16.50 12.65
CA SER A 591 33.02 17.10 12.53
C SER A 591 32.96 18.56 12.98
N VAL A 592 33.87 18.94 13.88
CA VAL A 592 34.15 20.33 14.23
C VAL A 592 34.54 21.04 12.94
N GLN A 593 33.65 21.90 12.42
CA GLN A 593 33.81 22.78 11.24
C GLN A 593 35.10 22.54 10.46
N GLN A 594 35.08 21.61 9.49
CA GLN A 594 36.20 21.47 8.57
C GLN A 594 36.34 22.79 7.80
N GLN A 595 37.39 23.57 8.12
CA GLN A 595 37.79 24.69 7.28
C GLN A 595 37.99 24.16 5.85
N PRO A 596 37.56 24.91 4.82
CA PRO A 596 37.72 24.50 3.44
C PRO A 596 39.22 24.33 3.14
N SER A 597 39.70 23.09 3.13
CA SER A 597 41.08 22.79 2.79
C SER A 597 41.29 23.02 1.29
N SER A 598 42.39 23.65 0.92
CA SER A 598 42.80 23.85 -0.48
C SER A 598 43.25 22.57 -1.19
N ASP A 599 43.19 21.41 -0.53
CA ASP A 599 43.51 20.11 -1.13
C ASP A 599 42.47 19.78 -2.21
N SER A 600 42.95 19.49 -3.43
CA SER A 600 42.14 19.11 -4.58
C SER A 600 41.49 17.72 -4.46
N ASN A 601 41.85 16.94 -3.42
CA ASN A 601 41.23 15.67 -3.11
C ASN A 601 40.16 15.87 -2.03
N PRO A 602 38.88 15.80 -2.39
CA PRO A 602 37.81 15.97 -1.41
C PRO A 602 37.85 14.78 -0.43
N ARG A 603 38.05 15.10 0.86
CA ARG A 603 38.09 14.11 1.92
C ARG A 603 36.66 13.66 2.24
N LEU A 604 36.43 12.35 2.32
CA LEU A 604 35.21 11.83 2.91
C LEU A 604 35.12 12.31 4.37
N PRO A 605 33.90 12.60 4.87
CA PRO A 605 33.73 12.83 6.30
C PRO A 605 34.13 11.58 7.08
N THR A 606 34.55 11.75 8.33
CA THR A 606 34.73 10.60 9.22
C THR A 606 33.39 9.90 9.37
N LEU A 607 33.35 8.60 9.06
CA LEU A 607 32.11 7.82 9.07
C LEU A 607 31.96 7.06 10.39
N ILE A 608 30.74 7.07 10.93
CA ILE A 608 30.25 6.13 11.94
C ILE A 608 29.59 4.98 11.19
N ILE A 609 30.03 3.75 11.46
CA ILE A 609 29.52 2.52 10.83
C ILE A 609 29.00 1.64 11.96
N GLU A 610 27.75 1.21 11.86
CA GLU A 610 27.11 0.37 12.87
C GLU A 610 26.56 -0.93 12.29
N THR A 611 26.47 -1.92 13.17
CA THR A 611 25.64 -3.11 12.98
C THR A 611 24.16 -2.71 13.02
N PHE A 612 23.27 -3.63 12.67
CA PHE A 612 21.84 -3.37 12.80
C PHE A 612 21.45 -3.12 14.28
N GLU A 613 21.96 -3.93 15.20
CA GLU A 613 21.74 -3.77 16.64
C GLU A 613 22.30 -2.45 17.17
N GLY A 614 23.54 -2.10 16.77
CA GLY A 614 24.15 -0.83 17.14
C GLY A 614 23.39 0.38 16.59
N PHE A 615 22.86 0.27 15.36
CA PHE A 615 21.95 1.27 14.79
C PHE A 615 20.67 1.40 15.64
N LEU A 616 20.03 0.29 16.03
CA LEU A 616 18.82 0.34 16.87
C LEU A 616 19.12 0.88 18.28
N ASP A 617 20.26 0.56 18.87
CA ASP A 617 20.69 1.05 20.19
C ASP A 617 20.85 2.58 20.23
N ARG A 618 21.20 3.18 19.08
CA ARG A 618 21.31 4.64 18.94
C ARG A 618 19.97 5.36 18.74
N HIS A 619 18.89 4.61 18.50
CA HIS A 619 17.56 5.18 18.33
C HIS A 619 16.67 4.88 19.55
N SER A 620 15.90 5.88 19.97
CA SER A 620 14.99 5.75 21.12
C SER A 620 13.70 5.02 20.74
N LEU A 621 13.80 3.73 20.40
CA LEU A 621 12.65 2.85 20.16
C LEU A 621 12.14 2.28 21.49
N SER A 622 10.84 1.99 21.58
CA SER A 622 10.31 1.25 22.71
C SER A 622 10.89 -0.17 22.74
N ALA A 623 10.91 -0.81 23.92
CA ALA A 623 11.41 -2.18 24.05
C ALA A 623 10.60 -3.18 23.22
N GLU A 624 9.31 -2.92 23.01
CA GLU A 624 8.42 -3.74 22.18
C GLU A 624 8.74 -3.55 20.69
N ASP A 625 8.83 -2.30 20.22
CA ASP A 625 9.17 -1.99 18.84
C ASP A 625 10.53 -2.57 18.45
N LYS A 626 11.54 -2.40 19.31
CA LYS A 626 12.88 -2.96 19.08
C LYS A 626 12.83 -4.48 18.96
N ARG A 627 12.05 -5.15 19.81
CA ARG A 627 11.91 -6.62 19.79
C ARG A 627 11.18 -7.10 18.52
N SER A 628 10.15 -6.38 18.09
CA SER A 628 9.43 -6.64 16.84
C SER A 628 10.36 -6.48 15.63
N VAL A 629 11.06 -5.35 15.54
CA VAL A 629 12.01 -5.06 14.46
C VAL A 629 13.15 -6.09 14.39
N LEU A 630 13.73 -6.47 15.54
CA LEU A 630 14.78 -7.49 15.59
C LEU A 630 14.28 -8.86 15.13
N ARG A 631 13.03 -9.22 15.43
CA ARG A 631 12.42 -10.45 14.94
C ARG A 631 12.28 -10.43 13.43
N VAL A 632 11.74 -9.34 12.86
CA VAL A 632 11.62 -9.15 11.41
C VAL A 632 12.99 -9.23 10.73
N TRP A 633 14.01 -8.60 11.30
CA TRP A 633 15.40 -8.69 10.81
C TRP A 633 15.96 -10.11 10.86
N ALA A 634 15.80 -10.81 11.97
CA ALA A 634 16.26 -12.18 12.11
C ALA A 634 15.61 -13.07 11.04
N THR A 635 14.29 -13.02 10.88
CA THR A 635 13.56 -13.78 9.84
C THR A 635 14.00 -13.39 8.43
N ALA A 636 14.19 -12.09 8.17
CA ALA A 636 14.61 -11.59 6.87
C ALA A 636 16.02 -12.06 6.47
N THR A 637 16.93 -12.16 7.44
CA THR A 637 18.36 -12.41 7.18
C THR A 637 18.79 -13.84 7.46
N GLU A 638 18.04 -14.63 8.24
CA GLU A 638 18.40 -15.99 8.66
C GLU A 638 18.84 -16.88 7.49
N LEU A 639 18.03 -16.96 6.42
CA LEU A 639 18.34 -17.79 5.25
C LEU A 639 19.64 -17.36 4.57
N ALA A 640 19.91 -16.05 4.53
CA ALA A 640 21.04 -15.48 3.84
C ALA A 640 22.32 -15.58 4.69
N ILE A 641 22.22 -15.31 6.00
CA ILE A 641 23.32 -15.46 6.96
C ILE A 641 23.75 -16.93 7.04
N ASN A 642 22.82 -17.88 7.15
CA ASN A 642 23.12 -19.31 7.20
C ASN A 642 23.84 -19.82 5.94
N LYS A 643 23.69 -19.12 4.81
CA LYS A 643 24.38 -19.42 3.55
C LYS A 643 25.68 -18.63 3.36
N GLY A 644 26.07 -17.78 4.31
CA GLY A 644 27.21 -16.87 4.18
C GLY A 644 27.02 -15.78 3.11
N VAL A 645 25.77 -15.54 2.70
CA VAL A 645 25.41 -14.58 1.63
C VAL A 645 25.44 -13.15 2.14
N VAL A 646 25.27 -12.92 3.45
CA VAL A 646 25.20 -11.55 4.02
C VAL A 646 26.29 -11.33 5.04
N SER A 647 27.03 -10.23 4.91
CA SER A 647 28.07 -9.82 5.86
C SER A 647 28.00 -8.31 6.17
N LEU A 648 28.54 -7.91 7.31
CA LEU A 648 28.76 -6.50 7.60
C LEU A 648 29.87 -5.97 6.69
N MET A 649 29.65 -4.82 6.06
CA MET A 649 30.65 -4.17 5.22
C MET A 649 31.81 -3.66 6.07
N ASP A 650 33.04 -3.96 5.67
CA ASP A 650 34.22 -3.37 6.30
C ASP A 650 34.39 -1.89 5.91
N ARG A 651 35.12 -1.14 6.76
CA ARG A 651 35.33 0.30 6.55
C ARG A 651 36.05 0.59 5.22
N PRO A 652 37.17 -0.08 4.85
CA PRO A 652 37.84 0.18 3.57
C PRO A 652 36.93 0.00 2.35
N GLN A 653 36.13 -1.06 2.32
CA GLN A 653 35.17 -1.34 1.26
C GLN A 653 34.10 -0.25 1.17
N LEU A 654 33.54 0.18 2.31
CA LEU A 654 32.57 1.26 2.36
C LEU A 654 33.16 2.60 1.88
N GLU A 655 34.34 2.96 2.35
CA GLU A 655 35.00 4.20 1.95
C GLU A 655 35.36 4.19 0.46
N SER A 656 35.83 3.06 -0.08
CA SER A 656 36.07 2.89 -1.51
C SER A 656 34.78 3.14 -2.31
N MET A 657 33.66 2.56 -1.86
CA MET A 657 32.35 2.73 -2.49
C MET A 657 31.88 4.18 -2.46
N LEU A 658 31.93 4.82 -1.29
CA LEU A 658 31.48 6.20 -1.13
C LEU A 658 32.38 7.19 -1.89
N ARG A 659 33.71 6.98 -1.93
CA ARG A 659 34.61 7.82 -2.76
C ARG A 659 34.26 7.71 -4.23
N ALA A 660 34.06 6.49 -4.71
CA ALA A 660 33.72 6.24 -6.10
C ALA A 660 32.35 6.82 -6.48
N LEU A 661 31.38 6.78 -5.57
CA LEU A 661 30.08 7.39 -5.77
C LEU A 661 30.11 8.91 -5.66
N MET A 662 30.74 9.50 -4.64
CA MET A 662 30.66 10.93 -4.37
C MET A 662 31.60 11.79 -5.22
N TYR A 663 32.71 11.21 -5.69
CA TYR A 663 33.77 11.92 -6.40
C TYR A 663 34.20 11.16 -7.67
N PRO A 664 33.35 11.07 -8.70
CA PRO A 664 33.72 10.40 -9.94
C PRO A 664 34.84 11.19 -10.65
N GLU A 665 35.86 10.48 -11.10
CA GLU A 665 37.00 11.06 -11.85
C GLU A 665 36.62 11.42 -13.30
N VAL A 666 35.51 10.92 -13.81
CA VAL A 666 35.03 11.14 -15.19
C VAL A 666 33.83 12.09 -15.18
N ASP A 667 33.87 13.12 -16.03
CA ASP A 667 32.75 14.03 -16.22
C ASP A 667 31.52 13.27 -16.77
N PRO A 668 30.46 13.09 -15.96
CA PRO A 668 29.30 12.28 -16.33
C PRO A 668 28.53 12.84 -17.53
N GLU A 669 28.69 14.14 -17.84
CA GLU A 669 27.96 14.77 -18.94
C GLU A 669 28.45 14.25 -20.31
N SER A 670 29.74 13.95 -20.45
CA SER A 670 30.33 13.45 -21.70
C SER A 670 29.86 12.03 -22.07
N GLU A 671 29.66 11.16 -21.08
CA GLU A 671 29.19 9.78 -21.29
C GLU A 671 27.67 9.69 -21.47
N SER A 672 26.90 10.53 -20.77
CA SER A 672 25.44 10.56 -20.84
C SER A 672 24.97 10.83 -22.28
N GLU A 673 25.60 11.79 -22.97
CA GLU A 673 25.24 12.15 -24.35
C GLU A 673 25.50 10.99 -25.35
N THR A 674 26.63 10.30 -25.19
CA THR A 674 27.02 9.17 -26.05
C THR A 674 26.06 7.98 -25.90
N TYR A 675 25.63 7.68 -24.67
CA TYR A 675 24.69 6.60 -24.42
C TYR A 675 23.25 6.96 -24.83
N MET A 676 22.80 8.20 -24.58
CA MET A 676 21.51 8.68 -25.08
C MET A 676 21.42 8.61 -26.61
N LYS A 677 22.54 8.85 -27.32
CA LYS A 677 22.63 8.60 -28.77
C LYS A 677 22.46 7.11 -29.12
N MET A 678 23.02 6.20 -28.34
CA MET A 678 22.86 4.74 -28.53
C MET A 678 21.42 4.27 -28.29
N LEU A 679 20.78 4.71 -27.20
CA LEU A 679 19.39 4.37 -26.90
C LEU A 679 18.42 4.93 -27.94
N ARG A 680 18.60 6.18 -28.38
CA ARG A 680 17.82 6.76 -29.49
C ARG A 680 17.96 5.95 -30.78
N ARG A 681 19.15 5.38 -31.05
CA ARG A 681 19.34 4.46 -32.18
C ARG A 681 18.57 3.15 -32.00
N ARG A 682 18.58 2.54 -30.81
CA ARG A 682 17.78 1.32 -30.52
C ARG A 682 16.28 1.57 -30.61
N ALA A 683 15.78 2.68 -30.05
CA ALA A 683 14.36 3.04 -30.11
C ALA A 683 13.89 3.24 -31.56
N ARG A 684 14.68 3.93 -32.40
CA ARG A 684 14.41 4.07 -33.84
C ARG A 684 14.40 2.72 -34.55
N SER A 685 15.38 1.85 -34.27
CA SER A 685 15.42 0.50 -34.84
C SER A 685 14.18 -0.32 -34.47
N ASN A 686 13.70 -0.22 -33.22
CA ASN A 686 12.49 -0.92 -32.77
C ASN A 686 11.21 -0.38 -33.42
N GLN A 687 11.11 0.95 -33.59
CA GLN A 687 9.99 1.58 -34.33
C GLN A 687 9.98 1.19 -35.81
N GLU A 688 11.15 1.14 -36.46
CA GLU A 688 11.28 0.69 -37.84
C GLU A 688 10.85 -0.78 -37.99
N THR A 689 11.26 -1.67 -37.07
CA THR A 689 10.82 -3.08 -37.09
C THR A 689 9.33 -3.26 -36.81
N ALA A 690 8.71 -2.41 -35.97
CA ALA A 690 7.28 -2.47 -35.69
C ALA A 690 6.43 -1.99 -36.89
N SER A 691 6.94 -1.06 -37.69
CA SER A 691 6.23 -0.52 -38.86
C SER A 691 6.12 -1.48 -40.05
N VAL A 692 7.03 -2.48 -40.15
CA VAL A 692 7.07 -3.45 -41.26
C VAL A 692 6.07 -4.60 -41.07
N GLY A 693 5.43 -4.72 -39.90
CA GLY A 693 4.56 -5.85 -39.54
C GLY A 693 3.06 -5.62 -39.63
N THR A 694 2.57 -4.49 -40.17
CA THR A 694 1.12 -4.24 -40.28
C THR A 694 0.52 -5.14 -41.38
N PRO A 695 -0.34 -6.13 -41.05
CA PRO A 695 -1.01 -6.90 -42.09
C PRO A 695 -2.04 -6.00 -42.76
N VAL A 696 -1.99 -5.91 -44.08
CA VAL A 696 -3.06 -5.32 -44.89
C VAL A 696 -4.33 -6.13 -44.62
N ALA A 697 -5.34 -5.50 -44.03
CA ALA A 697 -6.63 -6.10 -43.76
C ALA A 697 -7.26 -6.66 -45.04
N ARG A 698 -7.74 -7.89 -44.98
CA ARG A 698 -8.76 -8.46 -45.87
C ARG A 698 -9.91 -8.96 -45.01
#